data_AF-A0A317MLV0-F1
#
_entry.id   AF-A0A317MLV0-F1
#
_cell.length_a   1.000
_cell.length_b   1.000
_cell.length_c   1.000
_cell.angle_alpha   90.00
_cell.angle_beta   90.00
_cell.angle_gamma   90.00
#
_symmetry.space_group_name_H-M   'P 1'
#
loop_
_entity.id
_entity.type
_entity.pdbx_description
1 polymer ?
#
loop_
_entity_poly.entity_id
_entity_poly.type
_entity_poly.pdbx_seq_one_letter_code
_entity_poly.pdbx_strand_id
1 'polypeptide(L)'
;MARLALLAYANDMKEGPLQFVEQEIKEINTNFGNIKKHLNPEVLIRATKDDMFHFFADHGPEIEILHFSGHGNSLALFFEKDGQFRKEGLAELLALAPNLKLVFLNACASKEIIDVLHTPDPANPQKGIPIVIGTHRPVYDKIAADFSIYFYTALTKSWQIGKAFDFAKTFVLSGEHFALFPKGTNRYIGTKRVALTGDEPEDDNNSEFPWGIYYKSAQSDEWSITQYLNEKYDDKEKYSPNDELIRALANNASRLFTALTKEKDLVIETLYEKHDLSAKEIVIEVENINDKFNRRNGQLKEINDLYTAYIKDPQSLSDIADKLINTFPLPLGKLLQRMYSFSKENLLTEEDYNEFIELQINFYEILVKLAASTILSDMLEIYGWKDRNGKPFELNPVQKEIILSYFKQTKDNEENFDYTSFIEVVGQILKTNLEEETGITTFVKEHMAVKNANTYENNFFNSHMLIKGIKAKVPTLNTTAAYIHHCKLIEQGLIDLLRELFFILQYKMVVIKNVEAIRKRNLLDKTYFHKYLLLEQRISDRMEVLELQSLPEYAESYSVILVKEIYRMFEYLSLSPFLIDKNVLCEYDGVDLYFYNYTEDNGIVYKSLTSSERLIHVLPETSEIELGGTTIPKTTIRFIEEMTNKTDREKIRITNRLLQLHAEFLYYRSKIAAIPVTVTSSTPINSEP
;
A
#
# COMPACT_ATOMS: atom_id res chain seq x y z
N MET A 1 -19.06 5.20 25.34
CA MET A 1 -18.73 3.92 25.98
C MET A 1 -17.93 3.12 24.96
N ALA A 2 -16.88 2.42 25.39
CA ALA A 2 -16.11 1.56 24.49
C ALA A 2 -17.02 0.40 24.01
N ARG A 3 -16.88 0.03 22.74
CA ARG A 3 -17.59 -1.10 22.13
C ARG A 3 -16.54 -2.13 21.74
N LEU A 4 -16.73 -3.39 22.12
CA LEU A 4 -15.74 -4.44 21.95
C LEU A 4 -16.23 -5.56 21.04
N ALA A 5 -15.32 -6.06 20.20
CA ALA A 5 -15.42 -7.34 19.54
C ALA A 5 -14.44 -8.31 20.20
N LEU A 6 -14.94 -9.27 20.98
CA LEU A 6 -14.11 -10.30 21.59
C LEU A 6 -13.83 -11.40 20.56
N LEU A 7 -12.57 -11.60 20.22
CA LEU A 7 -12.10 -12.63 19.28
C LEU A 7 -11.32 -13.69 20.05
N ALA A 8 -11.98 -14.80 20.39
CA ALA A 8 -11.42 -15.87 21.20
C ALA A 8 -11.00 -17.07 20.34
N TYR A 9 -9.72 -17.45 20.44
CA TYR A 9 -9.15 -18.52 19.62
C TYR A 9 -8.55 -19.62 20.50
N ALA A 10 -8.98 -20.86 20.30
CA ALA A 10 -8.50 -22.03 21.04
C ALA A 10 -7.94 -23.08 20.07
N ASN A 11 -6.63 -23.31 20.13
CA ASN A 11 -5.93 -24.32 19.33
C ASN A 11 -5.36 -25.40 20.24
N ASP A 12 -6.23 -26.25 20.80
CA ASP A 12 -5.79 -27.32 21.70
C ASP A 12 -4.98 -28.38 20.94
N MET A 13 -3.66 -28.33 21.12
CA MET A 13 -2.71 -29.23 20.50
C MET A 13 -2.97 -30.71 20.81
N LYS A 14 -3.72 -31.04 21.88
CA LYS A 14 -4.07 -32.42 22.24
C LYS A 14 -5.14 -33.02 21.32
N GLU A 15 -6.02 -32.20 20.75
CA GLU A 15 -7.17 -32.63 19.96
C GLU A 15 -6.91 -32.57 18.44
N GLY A 16 -5.67 -32.21 18.06
CA GLY A 16 -5.19 -32.11 16.68
C GLY A 16 -5.01 -30.65 16.24
N PRO A 17 -3.80 -30.21 15.86
CA PRO A 17 -3.53 -28.80 15.64
C PRO A 17 -4.34 -28.22 14.46
N LEU A 18 -5.01 -27.09 14.73
CA LEU A 18 -5.67 -26.25 13.74
C LEU A 18 -4.65 -25.28 13.15
N GLN A 19 -4.09 -25.65 12.00
CA GLN A 19 -2.98 -24.94 11.35
C GLN A 19 -3.38 -23.58 10.77
N PHE A 20 -4.67 -23.37 10.47
CA PHE A 20 -5.17 -22.16 9.82
C PHE A 20 -5.77 -21.14 10.80
N VAL A 21 -5.83 -21.46 12.10
CA VAL A 21 -6.28 -20.53 13.14
C VAL A 21 -5.36 -19.32 13.23
N GLU A 22 -4.04 -19.48 13.05
CA GLU A 22 -3.11 -18.34 13.02
C GLU A 22 -3.39 -17.39 11.85
N GLN A 23 -3.67 -17.93 10.66
CA GLN A 23 -4.10 -17.13 9.52
C GLN A 23 -5.44 -16.44 9.79
N GLU A 24 -6.39 -17.15 10.40
CA GLU A 24 -7.69 -16.61 10.79
C GLU A 24 -7.56 -15.43 11.77
N ILE A 25 -6.72 -15.56 12.81
CA ILE A 25 -6.41 -14.48 13.75
C ILE A 25 -5.87 -13.27 13.00
N LYS A 26 -4.87 -13.50 12.14
CA LYS A 26 -4.20 -12.43 11.39
C LYS A 26 -5.21 -11.66 10.53
N GLU A 27 -5.90 -12.36 9.64
CA GLU A 27 -6.75 -11.72 8.65
C GLU A 27 -8.01 -11.08 9.28
N ILE A 28 -8.62 -11.72 10.29
CA ILE A 28 -9.77 -11.11 10.99
C ILE A 28 -9.33 -9.88 11.79
N ASN A 29 -8.21 -9.93 12.52
CA ASN A 29 -7.72 -8.77 13.24
C ASN A 29 -7.40 -7.59 12.29
N THR A 30 -6.88 -7.89 11.09
CA THR A 30 -6.68 -6.90 10.01
C THR A 30 -8.01 -6.27 9.59
N ASN A 31 -9.06 -7.07 9.39
CA ASN A 31 -10.39 -6.57 9.04
C ASN A 31 -10.95 -5.61 10.10
N PHE A 32 -10.82 -5.95 11.39
CA PHE A 32 -11.27 -5.08 12.49
C PHE A 32 -10.41 -3.84 12.70
N GLY A 33 -9.13 -3.86 12.31
CA GLY A 33 -8.24 -2.70 12.37
C GLY A 33 -8.84 -1.46 11.70
N ASN A 34 -9.57 -1.65 10.60
CA ASN A 34 -10.23 -0.58 9.83
C ASN A 34 -11.38 0.11 10.58
N ILE A 35 -11.95 -0.56 11.60
CA ILE A 35 -13.10 -0.07 12.37
C ILE A 35 -12.81 0.05 13.87
N LYS A 36 -11.55 -0.14 14.30
CA LYS A 36 -11.12 -0.20 15.71
C LYS A 36 -11.62 0.98 16.56
N LYS A 37 -11.67 2.19 15.99
CA LYS A 37 -12.20 3.39 16.65
C LYS A 37 -13.70 3.32 17.01
N HIS A 38 -14.46 2.50 16.28
CA HIS A 38 -15.90 2.32 16.45
C HIS A 38 -16.25 1.00 17.16
N LEU A 39 -15.41 -0.02 16.97
CA LEU A 39 -15.54 -1.35 17.57
C LEU A 39 -14.15 -1.95 17.75
N ASN A 40 -13.63 -1.94 18.98
CA ASN A 40 -12.27 -2.35 19.29
C ASN A 40 -12.18 -3.89 19.37
N PRO A 41 -11.32 -4.55 18.58
CA PRO A 41 -11.10 -5.99 18.71
C PRO A 41 -10.21 -6.29 19.92
N GLU A 42 -10.67 -7.17 20.79
CA GLU A 42 -9.88 -7.74 21.88
C GLU A 42 -9.64 -9.22 21.57
N VAL A 43 -8.36 -9.60 21.45
CA VAL A 43 -7.96 -10.92 20.94
C VAL A 43 -7.43 -11.79 22.08
N LEU A 44 -8.07 -12.93 22.31
CA LEU A 44 -7.57 -13.97 23.20
C LEU A 44 -6.95 -15.09 22.35
N ILE A 45 -5.64 -14.97 22.10
CA ILE A 45 -4.84 -16.01 21.46
C ILE A 45 -4.61 -17.08 22.53
N ARG A 46 -5.03 -18.33 22.28
CA ARG A 46 -4.96 -19.44 23.26
C ARG A 46 -5.96 -19.33 24.39
N ALA A 47 -7.19 -18.94 24.06
CA ALA A 47 -8.25 -18.71 25.03
C ALA A 47 -8.45 -19.93 25.96
N THR A 48 -8.35 -19.67 27.26
CA THR A 48 -8.71 -20.61 28.32
C THR A 48 -10.09 -20.28 28.89
N LYS A 49 -10.60 -21.17 29.73
CA LYS A 49 -11.87 -20.97 30.41
C LYS A 49 -11.83 -19.76 31.37
N ASP A 50 -10.71 -19.59 32.08
CA ASP A 50 -10.53 -18.50 33.05
C ASP A 50 -10.41 -17.14 32.35
N ASP A 51 -9.72 -17.07 31.20
CA ASP A 51 -9.61 -15.83 30.41
C ASP A 51 -10.99 -15.30 30.01
N MET A 52 -11.89 -16.20 29.60
CA MET A 52 -13.28 -15.85 29.30
C MET A 52 -14.01 -15.28 30.52
N PHE A 53 -13.89 -15.89 31.70
CA PHE A 53 -14.54 -15.39 32.92
C PHE A 53 -13.98 -14.04 33.36
N HIS A 54 -12.66 -13.85 33.30
CA HIS A 54 -12.02 -12.58 33.62
C HIS A 54 -12.47 -11.48 32.65
N PHE A 55 -12.43 -11.75 31.35
CA PHE A 55 -12.82 -10.77 30.34
C PHE A 55 -14.30 -10.36 30.46
N PHE A 56 -15.21 -11.32 30.68
CA PHE A 56 -16.63 -11.00 30.85
C PHE A 56 -16.91 -10.26 32.17
N ALA A 57 -16.15 -10.52 33.23
CA ALA A 57 -16.27 -9.78 34.49
C ALA A 57 -15.87 -8.31 34.32
N ASP A 58 -14.81 -8.05 33.54
CA ASP A 58 -14.27 -6.70 33.34
C ASP A 58 -15.03 -5.91 32.26
N HIS A 59 -15.48 -6.59 31.20
CA HIS A 59 -15.96 -5.94 29.98
C HIS A 59 -17.36 -6.37 29.49
N GLY A 60 -18.08 -7.25 30.20
CA GLY A 60 -19.34 -7.85 29.72
C GLY A 60 -20.31 -6.88 29.00
N PRO A 61 -20.67 -5.73 29.59
CA PRO A 61 -21.56 -4.75 28.95
C PRO A 61 -21.02 -4.08 27.67
N GLU A 62 -19.71 -4.10 27.44
CA GLU A 62 -19.05 -3.47 26.28
C GLU A 62 -18.99 -4.41 25.07
N ILE A 63 -19.18 -5.71 25.27
CA ILE A 63 -19.08 -6.73 24.22
C ILE A 63 -20.31 -6.67 23.30
N GLU A 64 -20.08 -6.37 22.03
CA GLU A 64 -21.11 -6.35 20.98
C GLU A 64 -20.95 -7.50 19.97
N ILE A 65 -19.72 -7.99 19.75
CA ILE A 65 -19.43 -9.15 18.91
C ILE A 65 -18.60 -10.15 19.71
N LEU A 66 -18.92 -11.44 19.59
CA LEU A 66 -18.06 -12.54 20.01
C LEU A 66 -17.78 -13.44 18.80
N HIS A 67 -16.50 -13.62 18.48
CA HIS A 67 -16.02 -14.66 17.57
C HIS A 67 -15.32 -15.74 18.39
N PHE A 68 -15.68 -16.99 18.16
CA PHE A 68 -14.95 -18.14 18.68
C PHE A 68 -14.46 -19.01 17.54
N SER A 69 -13.17 -19.33 17.53
CA SER A 69 -12.60 -20.29 16.59
C SER A 69 -11.76 -21.34 17.32
N GLY A 70 -12.07 -22.60 17.07
CA GLY A 70 -11.46 -23.73 17.77
C GLY A 70 -12.25 -25.02 17.56
N HIS A 71 -11.97 -26.03 18.39
CA HIS A 71 -12.69 -27.30 18.32
C HIS A 71 -14.05 -27.23 19.02
N GLY A 72 -14.99 -28.04 18.51
CA GLY A 72 -16.34 -28.14 19.07
C GLY A 72 -17.03 -29.47 18.78
N ASN A 73 -18.15 -29.67 19.46
CA ASN A 73 -19.16 -30.68 19.15
C ASN A 73 -20.56 -30.19 19.55
N SER A 74 -21.57 -31.05 19.39
CA SER A 74 -22.98 -30.71 19.65
C SER A 74 -23.26 -30.23 21.07
N LEU A 75 -22.39 -30.49 22.04
CA LEU A 75 -22.64 -30.16 23.44
C LEU A 75 -21.68 -29.12 24.01
N ALA A 76 -20.56 -28.84 23.35
CA ALA A 76 -19.53 -27.97 23.91
C ALA A 76 -18.51 -27.40 22.91
N LEU A 77 -17.88 -26.30 23.33
CA LEU A 77 -16.68 -25.73 22.75
C LEU A 77 -15.47 -26.07 23.64
N PHE A 78 -14.33 -26.36 23.00
CA PHE A 78 -13.10 -26.74 23.70
C PHE A 78 -12.11 -25.57 23.72
N PHE A 79 -11.54 -25.32 24.88
CA PHE A 79 -10.62 -24.24 25.19
C PHE A 79 -9.29 -24.84 25.64
N GLU A 80 -8.22 -24.05 25.61
CA GLU A 80 -6.91 -24.56 26.06
C GLU A 80 -6.91 -24.97 27.54
N LYS A 81 -5.91 -25.79 27.91
CA LYS A 81 -5.71 -26.34 29.27
C LYS A 81 -6.87 -27.22 29.75
N ASP A 82 -7.35 -28.11 28.88
CA ASP A 82 -8.46 -29.03 29.17
C ASP A 82 -9.77 -28.30 29.52
N GLY A 83 -9.92 -27.06 29.05
CA GLY A 83 -11.09 -26.22 29.27
C GLY A 83 -12.24 -26.63 28.35
N GLN A 84 -13.46 -26.68 28.87
CA GLN A 84 -14.65 -26.97 28.07
C GLN A 84 -15.83 -26.12 28.50
N PHE A 85 -16.44 -25.39 27.56
CA PHE A 85 -17.72 -24.73 27.77
C PHE A 85 -18.85 -25.59 27.19
N ARG A 86 -19.63 -26.21 28.08
CA ARG A 86 -20.89 -26.86 27.70
C ARG A 86 -21.93 -25.81 27.33
N LYS A 87 -22.86 -26.16 26.44
CA LYS A 87 -23.90 -25.25 25.93
C LYS A 87 -24.64 -24.46 27.01
N GLU A 88 -24.97 -25.07 28.14
CA GLU A 88 -25.66 -24.39 29.24
C GLU A 88 -24.78 -23.34 29.91
N GLY A 89 -23.52 -23.69 30.20
CA GLY A 89 -22.56 -22.77 30.82
C GLY A 89 -22.12 -21.64 29.89
N LEU A 90 -22.01 -21.91 28.59
CA LEU A 90 -21.75 -20.87 27.59
C LEU A 90 -22.90 -19.87 27.54
N ALA A 91 -24.15 -20.35 27.48
CA ALA A 91 -25.32 -19.48 27.43
C ALA A 91 -25.44 -18.58 28.68
N GLU A 92 -25.16 -19.12 29.87
CA GLU A 92 -25.15 -18.30 31.10
C GLU A 92 -24.03 -17.27 31.12
N LEU A 93 -22.83 -17.59 30.60
CA LEU A 93 -21.75 -16.62 30.47
C LEU A 93 -22.12 -15.50 29.49
N LEU A 94 -22.64 -15.84 28.31
CA LEU A 94 -23.01 -14.84 27.29
C LEU A 94 -24.18 -13.98 27.74
N ALA A 95 -25.03 -14.45 28.65
CA ALA A 95 -26.08 -13.64 29.27
C ALA A 95 -25.54 -12.48 30.13
N LEU A 96 -24.26 -12.50 30.52
CA LEU A 96 -23.60 -11.38 31.20
C LEU A 96 -23.20 -10.24 30.26
N ALA A 97 -23.35 -10.41 28.94
CA ALA A 97 -23.09 -9.40 27.92
C ALA A 97 -24.40 -8.86 27.32
N PRO A 98 -25.08 -7.89 27.97
CA PRO A 98 -26.42 -7.43 27.55
C PRO A 98 -26.45 -6.72 26.19
N ASN A 99 -25.31 -6.24 25.70
CA ASN A 99 -25.21 -5.54 24.40
C ASN A 99 -24.77 -6.44 23.25
N LEU A 100 -24.54 -7.74 23.50
CA LEU A 100 -24.10 -8.71 22.51
C LEU A 100 -25.09 -8.77 21.32
N LYS A 101 -24.60 -8.51 20.12
CA LYS A 101 -25.39 -8.47 18.87
C LYS A 101 -25.14 -9.71 18.01
N LEU A 102 -23.88 -10.09 17.87
CA LEU A 102 -23.44 -11.18 17.01
C LEU A 102 -22.55 -12.15 17.80
N VAL A 103 -22.86 -13.44 17.68
CA VAL A 103 -21.97 -14.53 18.07
C VAL A 103 -21.66 -15.37 16.84
N PHE A 104 -20.38 -15.51 16.51
CA PHE A 104 -19.91 -16.39 15.44
C PHE A 104 -19.10 -17.53 16.06
N LEU A 105 -19.67 -18.73 16.02
CA LEU A 105 -19.04 -19.97 16.45
C LEU A 105 -18.43 -20.68 15.24
N ASN A 106 -17.16 -20.39 14.94
CA ASN A 106 -16.40 -21.04 13.89
C ASN A 106 -15.77 -22.37 14.38
N ALA A 107 -16.62 -23.24 14.92
CA ALA A 107 -16.29 -24.56 15.46
C ALA A 107 -17.28 -25.61 14.94
N CYS A 108 -16.90 -26.89 14.90
CA CYS A 108 -17.73 -27.95 14.33
C CYS A 108 -18.96 -28.32 15.17
N ALA A 109 -20.05 -28.65 14.47
CA ALA A 109 -21.26 -29.29 14.99
C ALA A 109 -21.89 -28.52 16.17
N SER A 110 -22.24 -27.25 15.97
CA SER A 110 -22.70 -26.34 17.03
C SER A 110 -24.23 -26.14 17.09
N LYS A 111 -25.04 -26.90 16.35
CA LYS A 111 -26.50 -26.64 16.22
C LYS A 111 -27.23 -26.61 17.56
N GLU A 112 -26.97 -27.57 18.44
CA GLU A 112 -27.61 -27.61 19.76
C GLU A 112 -27.03 -26.54 20.72
N ILE A 113 -25.86 -25.97 20.42
CA ILE A 113 -25.34 -24.79 21.10
C ILE A 113 -26.13 -23.56 20.62
N ILE A 114 -26.28 -23.40 19.30
CA ILE A 114 -27.05 -22.32 18.66
C ILE A 114 -28.49 -22.27 19.21
N ASP A 115 -29.15 -23.43 19.31
CA ASP A 115 -30.51 -23.53 19.83
C ASP A 115 -30.61 -22.99 21.26
N VAL A 116 -29.66 -23.32 22.13
CA VAL A 116 -29.63 -22.83 23.52
C VAL A 116 -29.30 -21.33 23.57
N LEU A 117 -28.41 -20.83 22.71
CA LEU A 117 -28.07 -19.41 22.62
C LEU A 117 -29.23 -18.53 22.15
N HIS A 118 -30.17 -19.11 21.40
CA HIS A 118 -31.40 -18.43 20.93
C HIS A 118 -32.63 -18.66 21.80
N THR A 119 -32.64 -19.66 22.68
CA THR A 119 -33.83 -20.02 23.47
C THR A 119 -34.25 -18.83 24.36
N PRO A 120 -35.43 -18.22 24.14
CA PRO A 120 -35.94 -17.16 24.99
C PRO A 120 -36.24 -17.72 26.38
N ASP A 121 -35.80 -17.04 27.43
CA ASP A 121 -36.23 -17.33 28.79
C ASP A 121 -37.72 -16.93 28.93
N PRO A 122 -38.63 -17.84 29.35
CA PRO A 122 -40.03 -17.49 29.59
C PRO A 122 -40.22 -16.35 30.59
N ALA A 123 -39.28 -16.15 31.52
CA ALA A 123 -39.27 -15.05 32.48
C ALA A 123 -38.60 -13.77 31.94
N ASN A 124 -37.76 -13.87 30.89
CA ASN A 124 -37.08 -12.76 30.24
C ASN A 124 -37.09 -12.94 28.71
N PRO A 125 -38.17 -12.50 28.01
CA PRO A 125 -38.27 -12.62 26.56
C PRO A 125 -37.14 -11.90 25.79
N GLN A 126 -36.47 -10.96 26.44
CA GLN A 126 -35.31 -10.23 25.91
C GLN A 126 -34.00 -11.04 25.99
N LYS A 127 -33.92 -12.10 26.81
CA LYS A 127 -32.76 -12.99 26.92
C LYS A 127 -32.59 -13.79 25.61
N GLY A 128 -31.34 -14.05 25.21
CA GLY A 128 -30.97 -14.72 23.96
C GLY A 128 -30.29 -13.79 22.96
N ILE A 129 -29.35 -14.35 22.19
CA ILE A 129 -28.47 -13.59 21.29
C ILE A 129 -29.23 -13.21 20.00
N PRO A 130 -29.09 -11.96 19.51
CA PRO A 130 -29.84 -11.52 18.34
C PRO A 130 -29.45 -12.24 17.04
N ILE A 131 -28.16 -12.42 16.79
CA ILE A 131 -27.63 -13.10 15.61
C ILE A 131 -26.58 -14.13 16.03
N VAL A 132 -26.76 -15.38 15.62
CA VAL A 132 -25.75 -16.43 15.80
C VAL A 132 -25.39 -17.01 14.44
N ILE A 133 -24.08 -17.13 14.18
CA ILE A 133 -23.53 -17.87 13.06
C ILE A 133 -22.83 -19.09 13.63
N GLY A 134 -23.08 -20.26 13.05
CA GLY A 134 -22.34 -21.46 13.42
C GLY A 134 -22.57 -22.60 12.44
N THR A 135 -21.90 -23.71 12.69
CA THR A 135 -21.98 -24.89 11.83
C THR A 135 -23.00 -25.89 12.37
N HIS A 136 -23.67 -26.61 11.47
CA HIS A 136 -24.54 -27.74 11.84
C HIS A 136 -23.96 -29.11 11.45
N ARG A 137 -22.80 -29.12 10.77
CA ARG A 137 -22.05 -30.31 10.42
C ARG A 137 -20.54 -30.06 10.53
N PRO A 138 -19.68 -31.10 10.52
CA PRO A 138 -18.23 -30.92 10.57
C PRO A 138 -17.69 -30.10 9.38
N VAL A 139 -16.68 -29.28 9.63
CA VAL A 139 -15.98 -28.43 8.67
C VAL A 139 -14.46 -28.58 8.82
N TYR A 140 -13.75 -28.50 7.70
CA TYR A 140 -12.29 -28.55 7.69
C TYR A 140 -11.69 -27.20 8.10
N ASP A 141 -10.55 -27.24 8.79
CA ASP A 141 -9.93 -26.06 9.40
C ASP A 141 -9.69 -24.90 8.42
N LYS A 142 -9.06 -25.19 7.27
CA LYS A 142 -8.79 -24.16 6.24
C LYS A 142 -10.06 -23.48 5.75
N ILE A 143 -11.11 -24.25 5.48
CA ILE A 143 -12.37 -23.72 4.94
C ILE A 143 -13.10 -22.88 5.98
N ALA A 144 -13.03 -23.29 7.24
CA ALA A 144 -13.58 -22.53 8.34
C ALA A 144 -12.83 -21.21 8.55
N ALA A 145 -11.50 -21.22 8.51
CA ALA A 145 -10.69 -20.00 8.53
C ALA A 145 -11.08 -19.08 7.37
N ASP A 146 -11.01 -19.56 6.13
CA ASP A 146 -11.34 -18.77 4.93
C ASP A 146 -12.76 -18.17 5.01
N PHE A 147 -13.78 -18.96 5.39
CA PHE A 147 -15.15 -18.48 5.50
C PHE A 147 -15.26 -17.30 6.49
N SER A 148 -14.68 -17.42 7.68
CA SER A 148 -14.69 -16.34 8.66
C SER A 148 -13.91 -15.09 8.22
N ILE A 149 -12.79 -15.28 7.51
CA ILE A 149 -12.00 -14.18 6.95
C ILE A 149 -12.85 -13.38 5.96
N TYR A 150 -13.43 -14.04 4.95
CA TYR A 150 -14.24 -13.33 3.94
C TYR A 150 -15.52 -12.74 4.52
N PHE A 151 -16.12 -13.38 5.53
CA PHE A 151 -17.25 -12.82 6.25
C PHE A 151 -16.89 -11.49 6.91
N TYR A 152 -15.81 -11.45 7.70
CA TYR A 152 -15.38 -10.22 8.35
C TYR A 152 -14.82 -9.19 7.35
N THR A 153 -14.24 -9.61 6.22
CA THR A 153 -13.83 -8.71 5.13
C THR A 153 -15.02 -7.94 4.59
N ALA A 154 -16.17 -8.58 4.39
CA ALA A 154 -17.38 -7.90 3.94
C ALA A 154 -18.05 -7.11 5.07
N LEU A 155 -18.19 -7.70 6.26
CA LEU A 155 -18.90 -7.08 7.38
C LEU A 155 -18.23 -5.78 7.86
N THR A 156 -16.90 -5.78 7.97
CA THR A 156 -16.12 -4.58 8.37
C THR A 156 -16.10 -3.52 7.27
N LYS A 157 -16.35 -3.91 6.01
CA LYS A 157 -16.63 -2.99 4.88
C LYS A 157 -18.09 -2.52 4.82
N SER A 158 -18.82 -2.65 5.93
CA SER A 158 -20.18 -2.11 6.08
C SER A 158 -21.24 -2.84 5.26
N TRP A 159 -20.96 -4.06 4.81
CA TRP A 159 -21.98 -4.88 4.15
C TRP A 159 -23.02 -5.31 5.18
N GLN A 160 -24.28 -5.44 4.73
CA GLN A 160 -25.33 -6.09 5.50
C GLN A 160 -24.89 -7.52 5.84
N ILE A 161 -25.20 -7.99 7.04
CA ILE A 161 -24.68 -9.27 7.56
C ILE A 161 -25.11 -10.46 6.70
N GLY A 162 -26.33 -10.44 6.16
CA GLY A 162 -26.76 -11.46 5.20
C GLY A 162 -25.89 -11.45 3.93
N LYS A 163 -25.56 -10.26 3.40
CA LYS A 163 -24.66 -10.13 2.24
C LYS A 163 -23.22 -10.53 2.56
N ALA A 164 -22.74 -10.22 3.76
CA ALA A 164 -21.41 -10.63 4.21
C ALA A 164 -21.31 -12.16 4.35
N PHE A 165 -22.38 -12.78 4.86
CA PHE A 165 -22.52 -14.23 4.93
C PHE A 165 -22.57 -14.85 3.53
N ASP A 166 -23.38 -14.31 2.62
CA ASP A 166 -23.45 -14.77 1.24
C ASP A 166 -22.13 -14.61 0.50
N PHE A 167 -21.40 -13.53 0.73
CA PHE A 167 -20.08 -13.31 0.14
C PHE A 167 -19.06 -14.38 0.57
N ALA A 168 -19.01 -14.68 1.87
CA ALA A 168 -18.18 -15.74 2.40
C ALA A 168 -18.61 -17.12 1.86
N LYS A 169 -19.91 -17.35 1.75
CA LYS A 169 -20.49 -18.56 1.14
C LYS A 169 -20.09 -18.69 -0.34
N THR A 170 -20.17 -17.62 -1.12
CA THR A 170 -19.74 -17.60 -2.53
C THR A 170 -18.27 -17.97 -2.66
N PHE A 171 -17.40 -17.44 -1.81
CA PHE A 171 -15.98 -17.81 -1.82
C PHE A 171 -15.80 -19.33 -1.63
N VAL A 172 -16.42 -19.91 -0.60
CA VAL A 172 -16.35 -21.35 -0.33
C VAL A 172 -16.92 -22.19 -1.48
N LEU A 173 -18.00 -21.73 -2.12
CA LEU A 173 -18.63 -22.43 -3.25
C LEU A 173 -17.87 -22.26 -4.58
N SER A 174 -17.03 -21.23 -4.72
CA SER A 174 -16.26 -20.91 -5.94
C SER A 174 -14.94 -21.67 -6.06
N GLY A 175 -14.45 -22.27 -4.98
CA GLY A 175 -13.27 -23.13 -5.03
C GLY A 175 -13.52 -24.35 -5.93
N GLU A 176 -12.55 -24.69 -6.79
CA GLU A 176 -12.63 -25.86 -7.65
C GLU A 176 -12.99 -27.10 -6.83
N HIS A 177 -14.21 -27.60 -7.04
CA HIS A 177 -14.81 -28.78 -6.40
C HIS A 177 -15.07 -28.68 -4.88
N PHE A 178 -16.30 -28.30 -4.52
CA PHE A 178 -16.92 -28.49 -3.19
C PHE A 178 -16.74 -29.92 -2.60
N ALA A 179 -16.40 -30.92 -3.44
CA ALA A 179 -16.14 -32.31 -3.07
C ALA A 179 -14.66 -32.73 -3.01
N LEU A 180 -13.70 -31.86 -3.35
CA LEU A 180 -12.26 -32.19 -3.39
C LEU A 180 -11.38 -31.30 -2.50
N PHE A 181 -11.96 -30.55 -1.55
CA PHE A 181 -11.15 -29.88 -0.54
C PHE A 181 -10.25 -30.94 0.15
N PRO A 182 -8.94 -30.68 0.28
CA PRO A 182 -8.01 -31.67 0.82
C PRO A 182 -8.49 -32.08 2.21
N LYS A 183 -8.67 -33.41 2.41
CA LYS A 183 -8.90 -33.96 3.74
C LYS A 183 -7.78 -33.47 4.66
N GLY A 184 -8.13 -32.68 5.67
CA GLY A 184 -7.21 -32.11 6.66
C GLY A 184 -7.79 -32.21 8.07
N THR A 185 -7.13 -31.62 9.06
CA THR A 185 -7.62 -31.60 10.44
C THR A 185 -9.05 -31.05 10.52
N ASN A 186 -9.94 -31.78 11.17
CA ASN A 186 -11.35 -31.41 11.34
C ASN A 186 -11.50 -30.66 12.66
N ARG A 187 -12.33 -29.61 12.70
CA ARG A 187 -12.63 -28.89 13.97
C ARG A 187 -13.59 -29.68 14.89
N TYR A 188 -14.02 -30.90 14.52
CA TYR A 188 -14.93 -31.75 15.29
C TYR A 188 -14.19 -32.71 16.23
N ILE A 189 -14.62 -32.79 17.49
CA ILE A 189 -14.18 -33.79 18.46
C ILE A 189 -15.35 -34.71 18.83
N GLY A 190 -15.21 -35.99 18.51
CA GLY A 190 -16.23 -37.01 18.79
C GLY A 190 -16.52 -37.19 20.29
N THR A 191 -17.78 -37.44 20.64
CA THR A 191 -18.12 -37.89 22.00
C THR A 191 -17.66 -39.34 22.18
N LYS A 192 -17.21 -39.74 23.39
CA LYS A 192 -16.73 -41.11 23.72
C LYS A 192 -17.69 -42.27 23.36
N ARG A 193 -18.93 -41.99 22.92
CA ARG A 193 -19.86 -42.99 22.38
C ARG A 193 -19.58 -43.37 20.92
N VAL A 194 -18.98 -42.49 20.11
CA VAL A 194 -18.73 -42.69 18.67
C VAL A 194 -17.43 -43.49 18.43
N ALA A 195 -16.45 -43.38 19.33
CA ALA A 195 -15.18 -44.11 19.25
C ALA A 195 -15.30 -45.64 19.44
N LEU A 196 -16.47 -46.15 19.88
CA LEU A 196 -16.71 -47.58 20.11
C LEU A 196 -17.49 -48.26 18.97
N THR A 197 -18.12 -47.51 18.06
CA THR A 197 -18.86 -48.08 16.91
C THR A 197 -18.15 -47.92 15.57
N GLY A 198 -17.11 -47.09 15.49
CA GLY A 198 -16.37 -46.90 14.24
C GLY A 198 -17.15 -46.13 13.17
N ASP A 199 -18.27 -45.52 13.54
CA ASP A 199 -19.03 -44.65 12.66
C ASP A 199 -18.34 -43.28 12.64
N GLU A 200 -17.57 -42.99 11.60
CA GLU A 200 -17.40 -41.59 11.18
C GLU A 200 -18.82 -40.97 11.09
N PRO A 201 -19.03 -39.73 11.53
CA PRO A 201 -20.35 -39.11 11.39
C PRO A 201 -20.78 -39.22 9.94
N GLU A 202 -21.96 -39.83 9.70
CA GLU A 202 -22.50 -40.01 8.35
C GLU A 202 -22.35 -38.68 7.59
N ASP A 203 -21.67 -38.74 6.45
CA ASP A 203 -21.63 -37.66 5.48
C ASP A 203 -23.05 -37.57 4.92
N ASP A 204 -23.93 -36.92 5.69
CA ASP A 204 -25.34 -36.80 5.39
C ASP A 204 -25.38 -36.13 4.01
N ASN A 205 -25.87 -36.86 3.01
CA ASN A 205 -25.90 -36.49 1.58
C ASN A 205 -26.75 -35.24 1.29
N ASN A 206 -27.08 -34.45 2.30
CA ASN A 206 -27.67 -33.14 2.17
C ASN A 206 -26.67 -32.17 1.58
N SER A 207 -27.01 -31.66 0.40
CA SER A 207 -26.33 -30.61 -0.36
C SER A 207 -26.37 -29.22 0.33
N GLU A 208 -26.60 -29.19 1.65
CA GLU A 208 -26.77 -27.97 2.43
C GLU A 208 -25.40 -27.40 2.85
N PHE A 209 -25.28 -26.06 2.78
CA PHE A 209 -24.06 -25.34 3.10
C PHE A 209 -23.72 -25.46 4.60
N PRO A 210 -22.47 -25.77 5.03
CA PRO A 210 -22.18 -26.16 6.42
C PRO A 210 -22.49 -25.12 7.51
N TRP A 211 -22.46 -23.84 7.17
CA TRP A 211 -22.78 -22.74 8.09
C TRP A 211 -24.25 -22.34 7.95
N GLY A 212 -24.87 -22.02 9.08
CA GLY A 212 -26.14 -21.32 9.16
C GLY A 212 -25.97 -19.96 9.83
N ILE A 213 -26.79 -19.00 9.40
CA ILE A 213 -27.01 -17.74 10.11
C ILE A 213 -28.43 -17.73 10.67
N TYR A 214 -28.55 -17.42 11.96
CA TYR A 214 -29.78 -17.56 12.73
C TYR A 214 -30.13 -16.23 13.39
N TYR A 215 -31.36 -15.78 13.18
CA TYR A 215 -31.87 -14.49 13.66
C TYR A 215 -32.96 -14.69 14.71
N LYS A 216 -32.93 -13.91 15.79
CA LYS A 216 -34.05 -13.81 16.73
C LYS A 216 -35.25 -13.13 16.05
N SER A 217 -36.47 -13.57 16.34
CA SER A 217 -37.69 -12.99 15.78
C SER A 217 -37.76 -11.47 16.06
N ALA A 218 -37.82 -10.68 14.98
CA ALA A 218 -37.71 -9.21 14.87
C ALA A 218 -36.38 -8.64 14.33
N GLN A 219 -35.33 -9.44 14.11
CA GLN A 219 -34.15 -9.01 13.34
C GLN A 219 -34.18 -9.50 11.89
N SER A 220 -33.50 -8.77 11.00
CA SER A 220 -33.41 -9.05 9.55
C SER A 220 -31.95 -9.20 9.11
N ASP A 221 -31.75 -9.69 7.88
CA ASP A 221 -30.45 -9.75 7.18
C ASP A 221 -29.74 -8.39 7.03
N GLU A 222 -30.40 -7.28 7.40
CA GLU A 222 -29.97 -5.92 7.14
C GLU A 222 -29.06 -5.31 8.22
N TRP A 223 -28.84 -6.01 9.34
CA TRP A 223 -27.88 -5.53 10.35
C TRP A 223 -26.50 -5.35 9.71
N SER A 224 -25.89 -4.19 9.92
CA SER A 224 -24.57 -3.87 9.38
C SER A 224 -23.77 -3.09 10.40
N ILE A 225 -22.44 -3.10 10.26
CA ILE A 225 -21.57 -2.25 11.07
C ILE A 225 -21.76 -0.75 10.68
N THR A 226 -22.49 -0.45 9.61
CA THR A 226 -22.82 0.91 9.16
C THR A 226 -23.54 1.74 10.23
N GLN A 227 -24.29 1.14 11.15
CA GLN A 227 -24.91 1.88 12.26
C GLN A 227 -23.89 2.46 13.26
N TYR A 228 -22.66 1.93 13.29
CA TYR A 228 -21.53 2.50 14.04
C TYR A 228 -20.77 3.56 13.22
N LEU A 229 -20.95 3.58 11.89
CA LEU A 229 -20.32 4.52 10.95
C LEU A 229 -21.22 5.72 10.64
N ASN A 230 -22.54 5.56 10.81
CA ASN A 230 -23.52 6.64 10.79
C ASN A 230 -23.61 7.31 12.17
N GLU A 231 -22.46 7.69 12.73
CA GLU A 231 -22.44 8.66 13.81
C GLU A 231 -22.95 10.00 13.26
N LYS A 232 -23.74 10.72 14.07
CA LYS A 232 -24.06 12.13 13.82
C LYS A 232 -22.75 12.86 13.55
N TYR A 233 -22.51 13.23 12.30
CA TYR A 233 -21.40 14.12 11.97
C TYR A 233 -21.65 15.45 12.69
N ASP A 234 -20.66 15.91 13.45
CA ASP A 234 -20.79 17.17 14.18
C ASP A 234 -20.59 18.33 13.21
N ASP A 235 -21.70 18.94 12.77
CA ASP A 235 -21.72 20.12 11.91
C ASP A 235 -21.02 21.35 12.54
N LYS A 236 -20.56 21.26 13.81
CA LYS A 236 -19.90 22.35 14.53
C LYS A 236 -18.38 22.32 14.45
N GLU A 237 -17.76 21.27 13.92
CA GLU A 237 -16.31 21.21 13.85
C GLU A 237 -15.80 22.14 12.75
N LYS A 238 -15.06 23.19 13.13
CA LYS A 238 -14.44 24.13 12.18
C LYS A 238 -13.36 23.39 11.40
N TYR A 239 -13.72 22.83 10.26
CA TYR A 239 -12.79 22.21 9.33
C TYR A 239 -12.14 23.28 8.46
N SER A 240 -10.82 23.22 8.34
CA SER A 240 -10.05 24.03 7.40
C SER A 240 -9.25 23.06 6.53
N PRO A 241 -9.60 22.92 5.24
CA PRO A 241 -8.95 21.96 4.35
C PRO A 241 -7.42 22.08 4.38
N ASN A 242 -6.71 20.96 4.48
CA ASN A 242 -5.25 20.81 4.49
C ASN A 242 -4.50 21.52 5.62
N ASP A 243 -5.16 22.20 6.55
CA ASP A 243 -4.48 22.98 7.57
C ASP A 243 -3.63 22.07 8.48
N GLU A 244 -4.17 20.90 8.84
CA GLU A 244 -3.47 19.86 9.59
C GLU A 244 -2.38 19.17 8.74
N LEU A 245 -2.70 18.86 7.48
CA LEU A 245 -1.73 18.31 6.53
C LEU A 245 -0.51 19.23 6.39
N ILE A 246 -0.69 20.52 6.10
CA ILE A 246 0.41 21.50 5.96
C ILE A 246 1.23 21.60 7.24
N ARG A 247 0.59 21.65 8.41
CA ARG A 247 1.31 21.64 9.71
C ARG A 247 2.16 20.40 9.89
N ALA A 248 1.62 19.23 9.56
CA ALA A 248 2.34 17.97 9.68
C ALA A 248 3.50 17.86 8.68
N LEU A 249 3.31 18.31 7.44
CA LEU A 249 4.38 18.35 6.43
C LEU A 249 5.50 19.33 6.83
N ALA A 250 5.16 20.50 7.36
CA ALA A 250 6.14 21.47 7.86
C ALA A 250 6.96 20.91 9.04
N ASN A 251 6.29 20.22 9.97
CA ASN A 251 6.95 19.50 11.05
C ASN A 251 7.91 18.43 10.53
N ASN A 252 7.45 17.60 9.59
CA ASN A 252 8.28 16.55 8.99
C ASN A 252 9.50 17.14 8.26
N ALA A 253 9.34 18.26 7.54
CA ALA A 253 10.45 18.97 6.90
C ALA A 253 11.46 19.52 7.91
N SER A 254 10.99 20.13 8.99
CA SER A 254 11.85 20.62 10.07
C SER A 254 12.62 19.48 10.76
N ARG A 255 11.95 18.35 11.02
CA ARG A 255 12.58 17.14 11.57
C ARG A 255 13.65 16.57 10.64
N LEU A 256 13.35 16.48 9.35
CA LEU A 256 14.29 16.02 8.34
C LEU A 256 15.52 16.93 8.26
N PHE A 257 15.31 18.25 8.18
CA PHE A 257 16.40 19.22 8.16
C PHE A 257 17.30 19.12 9.39
N THR A 258 16.69 18.95 10.57
CA THR A 258 17.41 18.77 11.84
C THR A 258 18.23 17.49 11.84
N ALA A 259 17.68 16.37 11.34
CA ALA A 259 18.39 15.11 11.24
C ALA A 259 19.59 15.21 10.28
N LEU A 260 19.41 15.83 9.11
CA LEU A 260 20.48 16.06 8.14
C LEU A 260 21.58 16.97 8.70
N THR A 261 21.22 17.98 9.48
CA THR A 261 22.18 18.87 10.14
C THR A 261 23.05 18.09 11.13
N LYS A 262 22.45 17.18 11.92
CA LYS A 262 23.19 16.29 12.82
C LYS A 262 24.11 15.34 12.07
N GLU A 263 23.66 14.74 10.96
CA GLU A 263 24.52 13.90 10.11
C GLU A 263 25.73 14.68 9.60
N LYS A 264 25.51 15.92 9.12
CA LYS A 264 26.59 16.81 8.66
C LYS A 264 27.59 17.12 9.79
N ASP A 265 27.10 17.45 10.98
CA ASP A 265 27.96 17.78 12.13
C ASP A 265 28.81 16.58 12.55
N LEU A 266 28.25 15.36 12.55
CA LEU A 266 29.01 14.13 12.82
C LEU A 266 30.11 13.87 11.78
N VAL A 267 29.85 14.14 10.49
CA VAL A 267 30.88 14.03 9.44
C VAL A 267 32.01 15.04 9.67
N ILE A 268 31.69 16.25 10.13
CA ILE A 268 32.70 17.25 10.47
C ILE A 268 33.50 16.82 11.71
N GLU A 269 32.85 16.29 12.75
CA GLU A 269 33.53 15.77 13.95
C GLU A 269 34.53 14.66 13.60
N THR A 270 34.11 13.67 12.82
CA THR A 270 34.99 12.58 12.37
C THR A 270 36.15 13.05 11.49
N LEU A 271 35.98 14.15 10.75
CA LEU A 271 37.05 14.77 9.99
C LEU A 271 38.11 15.42 10.91
N TYR A 272 37.72 15.99 12.04
CA TYR A 272 38.66 16.54 13.03
C TYR A 272 39.45 15.46 13.78
N GLU A 273 38.92 14.24 13.87
CA GLU A 273 39.60 13.09 14.50
C GLU A 273 40.65 12.44 13.60
N LYS A 274 40.64 12.74 12.29
CA LYS A 274 41.58 12.21 11.31
C LYS A 274 42.97 12.84 11.45
N HIS A 275 43.97 12.00 11.74
CA HIS A 275 45.37 12.42 11.94
C HIS A 275 46.19 12.57 10.65
N ASP A 276 45.60 12.26 9.49
CA ASP A 276 46.25 12.26 8.17
C ASP A 276 46.11 13.60 7.41
N LEU A 277 45.34 14.56 7.93
CA LEU A 277 45.14 15.89 7.33
C LEU A 277 45.76 16.99 8.19
N SER A 278 46.33 18.01 7.55
CA SER A 278 46.77 19.23 8.22
C SER A 278 45.57 20.10 8.63
N ALA A 279 45.76 20.97 9.62
CA ALA A 279 44.70 21.89 10.09
C ALA A 279 44.11 22.77 8.96
N LYS A 280 44.91 23.12 7.95
CA LYS A 280 44.42 23.90 6.79
C LYS A 280 43.54 23.07 5.86
N GLU A 281 43.91 21.81 5.63
CA GLU A 281 43.13 20.90 4.78
C GLU A 281 41.78 20.57 5.44
N ILE A 282 41.76 20.40 6.76
CA ILE A 282 40.51 20.20 7.50
C ILE A 282 39.57 21.41 7.33
N VAL A 283 40.06 22.64 7.45
CA VAL A 283 39.22 23.84 7.26
C VAL A 283 38.60 23.89 5.87
N ILE A 284 39.39 23.64 4.82
CA ILE A 284 38.91 23.61 3.43
C ILE A 284 37.83 22.54 3.26
N GLU A 285 38.03 21.36 3.83
CA GLU A 285 37.07 20.26 3.69
C GLU A 285 35.78 20.51 4.48
N VAL A 286 35.86 21.16 5.66
CA VAL A 286 34.68 21.62 6.40
C VAL A 286 33.89 22.68 5.61
N GLU A 287 34.56 23.63 4.97
CA GLU A 287 33.90 24.60 4.07
C GLU A 287 33.19 23.88 2.92
N ASN A 288 33.86 22.92 2.26
CA ASN A 288 33.27 22.12 1.19
C ASN A 288 32.01 21.35 1.66
N ILE A 289 32.06 20.73 2.84
CA ILE A 289 30.93 20.01 3.44
C ILE A 289 29.75 20.96 3.68
N ASN A 290 30.00 22.13 4.29
CA ASN A 290 28.96 23.11 4.58
C ASN A 290 28.35 23.69 3.29
N ASP A 291 29.16 24.03 2.29
CA ASP A 291 28.68 24.53 1.00
C ASP A 291 27.84 23.49 0.26
N LYS A 292 28.27 22.22 0.29
CA LYS A 292 27.49 21.11 -0.28
C LYS A 292 26.16 20.92 0.47
N PHE A 293 26.17 20.97 1.79
CA PHE A 293 24.98 20.85 2.61
C PHE A 293 23.97 21.98 2.35
N ASN A 294 24.43 23.22 2.34
CA ASN A 294 23.58 24.40 2.12
C ASN A 294 22.95 24.39 0.72
N ARG A 295 23.71 23.99 -0.30
CA ARG A 295 23.19 23.86 -1.67
C ARG A 295 22.10 22.78 -1.79
N ARG A 296 22.23 21.66 -1.09
CA ARG A 296 21.24 20.57 -1.12
C ARG A 296 19.98 20.89 -0.32
N ASN A 297 20.12 21.56 0.83
CA ASN A 297 19.07 21.64 1.84
C ASN A 297 18.49 23.04 2.05
N GLY A 298 18.80 24.01 1.17
CA GLY A 298 18.36 25.40 1.32
C GLY A 298 16.83 25.56 1.45
N GLN A 299 16.04 24.85 0.63
CA GLN A 299 14.58 24.90 0.73
C GLN A 299 14.05 24.31 2.04
N LEU A 300 14.64 23.20 2.51
CA LEU A 300 14.29 22.59 3.79
C LEU A 300 14.63 23.50 4.98
N LYS A 301 15.75 24.23 4.90
CA LYS A 301 16.12 25.26 5.88
C LYS A 301 15.07 26.36 5.96
N GLU A 302 14.63 26.90 4.82
CA GLU A 302 13.61 27.95 4.79
C GLU A 302 12.28 27.47 5.39
N ILE A 303 11.85 26.23 5.08
CA ILE A 303 10.65 25.64 5.70
C ILE A 303 10.84 25.52 7.21
N ASN A 304 12.00 25.05 7.66
CA ASN A 304 12.33 24.95 9.08
C ASN A 304 12.27 26.31 9.79
N ASP A 305 12.83 27.35 9.19
CA ASP A 305 12.85 28.71 9.74
C ASP A 305 11.42 29.28 9.87
N LEU A 306 10.60 29.13 8.81
CA LEU A 306 9.19 29.53 8.81
C LEU A 306 8.38 28.75 9.84
N TYR A 307 8.55 27.42 9.91
CA TYR A 307 7.83 26.58 10.85
C TYR A 307 8.22 26.87 12.31
N THR A 308 9.50 27.12 12.57
CA THR A 308 9.99 27.53 13.90
C THR A 308 9.41 28.88 14.32
N ALA A 309 9.27 29.83 13.38
CA ALA A 309 8.61 31.10 13.64
C ALA A 309 7.12 30.90 13.94
N TYR A 310 6.42 30.06 13.16
CA TYR A 310 5.01 29.72 13.37
C TYR A 310 4.75 29.05 14.73
N ILE A 311 5.64 28.15 15.20
CA ILE A 311 5.49 27.54 16.54
C ILE A 311 5.56 28.59 17.65
N LYS A 312 6.41 29.63 17.48
CA LYS A 312 6.58 30.70 18.48
C LYS A 312 5.42 31.68 18.48
N ASP A 313 4.93 32.02 17.30
CA ASP A 313 3.79 32.92 17.10
C ASP A 313 2.92 32.38 15.96
N PRO A 314 1.88 31.58 16.27
CA PRO A 314 1.02 30.97 15.26
C PRO A 314 0.23 32.01 14.46
N GLN A 315 0.72 32.30 13.26
CA GLN A 315 0.09 33.19 12.28
C GLN A 315 -0.51 32.38 11.12
N SER A 316 -0.55 32.95 9.91
CA SER A 316 -0.98 32.25 8.70
C SER A 316 -0.01 31.13 8.29
N LEU A 317 -0.56 30.03 7.78
CA LEU A 317 0.23 28.94 7.17
C LEU A 317 0.65 29.24 5.72
N SER A 318 0.24 30.37 5.13
CA SER A 318 0.45 30.63 3.69
C SER A 318 1.91 30.56 3.27
N ASP A 319 2.81 31.22 3.99
CA ASP A 319 4.24 31.23 3.61
C ASP A 319 4.86 29.83 3.70
N ILE A 320 4.44 29.05 4.72
CA ILE A 320 4.87 27.65 4.90
C ILE A 320 4.33 26.78 3.77
N ALA A 321 3.04 26.91 3.45
CA ALA A 321 2.38 26.16 2.39
C ALA A 321 3.01 26.46 1.02
N ASP A 322 3.19 27.74 0.69
CA ASP A 322 3.82 28.18 -0.56
C ASP A 322 5.25 27.62 -0.66
N LYS A 323 6.01 27.58 0.44
CA LYS A 323 7.35 26.98 0.42
C LYS A 323 7.32 25.47 0.26
N LEU A 324 6.42 24.76 0.94
CA LEU A 324 6.24 23.31 0.81
C LEU A 324 5.86 22.94 -0.63
N ILE A 325 4.84 23.60 -1.20
CA ILE A 325 4.36 23.38 -2.57
C ILE A 325 5.50 23.47 -3.59
N ASN A 326 6.38 24.47 -3.46
CA ASN A 326 7.51 24.69 -4.36
C ASN A 326 8.71 23.76 -4.11
N THR A 327 8.69 22.99 -3.00
CA THR A 327 9.75 22.03 -2.65
C THR A 327 9.40 20.63 -3.13
N PHE A 328 8.11 20.26 -3.17
CA PHE A 328 7.66 18.98 -3.72
C PHE A 328 7.96 18.87 -5.23
N PRO A 329 8.29 17.67 -5.74
CA PRO A 329 8.37 17.44 -7.19
C PRO A 329 7.09 17.86 -7.89
N LEU A 330 7.19 18.44 -9.10
CA LEU A 330 6.08 19.02 -9.85
C LEU A 330 4.77 18.19 -9.86
N PRO A 331 4.78 16.84 -10.07
CA PRO A 331 3.60 16.00 -9.95
C PRO A 331 2.77 16.21 -8.68
N LEU A 332 3.46 16.23 -7.54
CA LEU A 332 2.87 16.33 -6.21
C LEU A 332 2.66 17.80 -5.83
N GLY A 333 3.61 18.67 -6.15
CA GLY A 333 3.54 20.11 -5.87
C GLY A 333 2.31 20.77 -6.50
N LYS A 334 1.99 20.42 -7.76
CA LYS A 334 0.81 20.95 -8.46
C LYS A 334 -0.51 20.50 -7.82
N LEU A 335 -0.59 19.22 -7.42
CA LEU A 335 -1.77 18.70 -6.72
C LEU A 335 -1.90 19.31 -5.32
N LEU A 336 -0.79 19.43 -4.58
CA LEU A 336 -0.77 20.08 -3.27
C LEU A 336 -1.18 21.56 -3.36
N GLN A 337 -0.77 22.26 -4.43
CA GLN A 337 -1.19 23.64 -4.68
C GLN A 337 -2.71 23.74 -4.88
N ARG A 338 -3.28 22.86 -5.72
CA ARG A 338 -4.73 22.81 -5.94
C ARG A 338 -5.46 22.43 -4.66
N MET A 339 -4.98 21.45 -3.91
CA MET A 339 -5.54 21.10 -2.61
C MET A 339 -5.52 22.31 -1.67
N TYR A 340 -4.40 23.02 -1.57
CA TYR A 340 -4.27 24.19 -0.70
C TYR A 340 -5.15 25.37 -1.13
N SER A 341 -5.51 25.54 -2.41
CA SER A 341 -6.42 26.61 -2.81
C SER A 341 -7.84 26.44 -2.22
N PHE A 342 -8.30 25.21 -2.03
CA PHE A 342 -9.59 24.94 -1.35
C PHE A 342 -9.61 25.45 0.09
N SER A 343 -8.46 25.57 0.76
CA SER A 343 -8.40 26.11 2.14
C SER A 343 -8.66 27.62 2.20
N LYS A 344 -8.55 28.32 1.06
CA LYS A 344 -8.77 29.77 0.96
C LYS A 344 -10.20 30.13 0.59
N GLU A 345 -10.99 29.15 0.15
CA GLU A 345 -12.37 29.33 -0.25
C GLU A 345 -13.30 29.15 0.96
N ASN A 346 -13.86 30.25 1.47
CA ASN A 346 -14.59 30.27 2.74
C ASN A 346 -15.99 29.60 2.69
N LEU A 347 -16.45 29.10 1.54
CA LEU A 347 -17.80 28.57 1.34
C LEU A 347 -17.79 27.37 0.38
N LEU A 348 -17.25 26.23 0.82
CA LEU A 348 -17.27 24.99 0.06
C LEU A 348 -18.67 24.35 0.07
N THR A 349 -19.17 24.04 -1.11
CA THR A 349 -20.37 23.22 -1.36
C THR A 349 -20.03 21.73 -1.35
N GLU A 350 -21.04 20.86 -1.42
CA GLU A 350 -20.83 19.40 -1.52
C GLU A 350 -20.09 19.01 -2.80
N GLU A 351 -20.31 19.75 -3.89
CA GLU A 351 -19.59 19.57 -5.15
C GLU A 351 -18.11 19.93 -5.00
N ASP A 352 -17.81 21.04 -4.31
CA ASP A 352 -16.44 21.46 -4.03
C ASP A 352 -15.71 20.44 -3.15
N TYR A 353 -16.39 19.89 -2.13
CA TYR A 353 -15.82 18.83 -1.31
C TYR A 353 -15.60 17.53 -2.07
N ASN A 354 -16.48 17.19 -3.01
CA ASN A 354 -16.29 16.04 -3.88
C ASN A 354 -15.06 16.22 -4.78
N GLU A 355 -14.90 17.39 -5.42
CA GLU A 355 -13.67 17.71 -6.16
C GLU A 355 -12.43 17.64 -5.25
N PHE A 356 -12.55 18.15 -4.02
CA PHE A 356 -11.45 18.13 -3.07
C PHE A 356 -11.02 16.70 -2.67
N ILE A 357 -11.97 15.79 -2.39
CA ILE A 357 -11.67 14.38 -2.13
C ILE A 357 -10.99 13.73 -3.33
N GLU A 358 -11.49 13.97 -4.54
CA GLU A 358 -10.88 13.43 -5.78
C GLU A 358 -9.44 13.92 -5.97
N LEU A 359 -9.17 15.20 -5.63
CA LEU A 359 -7.81 15.74 -5.63
C LEU A 359 -6.90 15.07 -4.58
N GLN A 360 -7.41 14.81 -3.38
CA GLN A 360 -6.66 14.11 -2.33
C GLN A 360 -6.35 12.65 -2.72
N ILE A 361 -7.33 11.95 -3.30
CA ILE A 361 -7.15 10.58 -3.81
C ILE A 361 -6.13 10.57 -4.95
N ASN A 362 -6.20 11.53 -5.87
CA ASN A 362 -5.23 11.65 -6.96
C ASN A 362 -3.81 11.94 -6.42
N PHE A 363 -3.67 12.82 -5.43
CA PHE A 363 -2.39 13.06 -4.77
C PHE A 363 -1.81 11.75 -4.19
N TYR A 364 -2.65 10.97 -3.50
CA TYR A 364 -2.29 9.65 -2.99
C TYR A 364 -1.84 8.69 -4.11
N GLU A 365 -2.61 8.58 -5.20
CA GLU A 365 -2.30 7.67 -6.30
C GLU A 365 -0.97 8.02 -6.99
N ILE A 366 -0.71 9.30 -7.21
CA ILE A 366 0.57 9.78 -7.75
C ILE A 366 1.72 9.53 -6.77
N LEU A 367 1.49 9.72 -5.46
CA LEU A 367 2.51 9.48 -4.44
C LEU A 367 2.95 8.00 -4.42
N VAL A 368 2.00 7.05 -4.41
CA VAL A 368 2.33 5.62 -4.38
C VAL A 368 2.93 5.12 -5.70
N LYS A 369 2.46 5.62 -6.85
CA LYS A 369 3.06 5.30 -8.16
C LYS A 369 4.49 5.82 -8.27
N LEU A 370 4.75 7.03 -7.78
CA LEU A 370 6.08 7.61 -7.76
C LEU A 370 7.02 6.84 -6.81
N ALA A 371 6.56 6.47 -5.61
CA ALA A 371 7.33 5.64 -4.68
C ALA A 371 7.66 4.27 -5.29
N ALA A 372 6.68 3.59 -5.88
CA ALA A 372 6.86 2.30 -6.54
C ALA A 372 7.82 2.37 -7.73
N SER A 373 7.69 3.39 -8.59
CA SER A 373 8.59 3.60 -9.72
C SER A 373 10.02 3.88 -9.24
N THR A 374 10.17 4.69 -8.19
CA THR A 374 11.49 5.05 -7.64
C THR A 374 12.20 3.85 -7.04
N ILE A 375 11.53 3.05 -6.21
CA ILE A 375 12.15 1.88 -5.58
C ILE A 375 12.43 0.76 -6.59
N LEU A 376 11.55 0.59 -7.59
CA LEU A 376 11.78 -0.36 -8.69
C LEU A 376 13.00 0.06 -9.52
N SER A 377 13.10 1.33 -9.92
CA SER A 377 14.27 1.83 -10.65
C SER A 377 15.57 1.62 -9.86
N ASP A 378 15.57 1.88 -8.56
CA ASP A 378 16.74 1.69 -7.70
C ASP A 378 17.15 0.20 -7.67
N MET A 379 16.16 -0.70 -7.56
CA MET A 379 16.39 -2.15 -7.66
C MET A 379 16.99 -2.56 -9.01
N LEU A 380 16.53 -1.96 -10.11
CA LEU A 380 17.06 -2.24 -11.45
C LEU A 380 18.52 -1.78 -11.62
N GLU A 381 18.93 -0.69 -10.97
CA GLU A 381 20.34 -0.27 -10.94
C GLU A 381 21.21 -1.30 -10.19
N ILE A 382 20.73 -1.81 -9.05
CA ILE A 382 21.41 -2.88 -8.31
C ILE A 382 21.51 -4.15 -9.17
N TYR A 383 20.41 -4.54 -9.82
CA TYR A 383 20.39 -5.67 -10.75
C TYR A 383 21.41 -5.49 -11.88
N GLY A 384 21.40 -4.34 -12.55
CA GLY A 384 22.31 -4.05 -13.67
C GLY A 384 23.77 -4.05 -13.24
N TRP A 385 24.08 -3.56 -12.04
CA TRP A 385 25.43 -3.65 -11.48
C TRP A 385 25.83 -5.09 -11.20
N LYS A 386 24.96 -5.91 -10.60
CA LYS A 386 25.26 -7.34 -10.35
C LYS A 386 25.49 -8.11 -11.65
N ASP A 387 24.63 -7.93 -12.65
CA ASP A 387 24.76 -8.56 -13.98
C ASP A 387 26.10 -8.22 -14.64
N ARG A 388 26.50 -6.94 -14.64
CA ARG A 388 27.79 -6.48 -15.18
C ARG A 388 29.01 -7.05 -14.45
N ASN A 389 28.88 -7.35 -13.16
CA ASN A 389 29.95 -7.91 -12.34
C ASN A 389 29.87 -9.45 -12.22
N GLY A 390 28.97 -10.10 -12.97
CA GLY A 390 28.80 -11.56 -12.94
C GLY A 390 28.31 -12.10 -11.59
N LYS A 391 27.64 -11.26 -10.79
CA LYS A 391 27.11 -11.62 -9.47
C LYS A 391 25.65 -12.05 -9.57
N PRO A 392 25.21 -13.05 -8.77
CA PRO A 392 23.81 -13.47 -8.77
C PRO A 392 22.92 -12.39 -8.16
N PHE A 393 21.73 -12.22 -8.73
CA PHE A 393 20.65 -11.42 -8.15
C PHE A 393 19.63 -12.38 -7.54
N GLU A 394 19.45 -12.28 -6.22
CA GLU A 394 18.65 -13.23 -5.45
C GLU A 394 17.19 -12.83 -5.40
N LEU A 395 16.31 -13.77 -5.76
CA LEU A 395 14.86 -13.65 -5.69
C LEU A 395 14.26 -14.98 -5.27
N ASN A 396 13.35 -14.95 -4.30
CA ASN A 396 12.46 -16.08 -4.02
C ASN A 396 11.24 -16.08 -4.99
N PRO A 397 10.43 -17.16 -5.05
CA PRO A 397 9.35 -17.27 -6.04
C PRO A 397 8.28 -16.18 -5.87
N VAL A 398 7.97 -15.82 -4.62
CA VAL A 398 6.95 -14.83 -4.27
C VAL A 398 7.40 -13.43 -4.66
N GLN A 399 8.63 -13.07 -4.28
CA GLN A 399 9.28 -11.80 -4.64
C GLN A 399 9.29 -11.60 -6.16
N LYS A 400 9.69 -12.64 -6.90
CA LYS A 400 9.71 -12.62 -8.37
C LYS A 400 8.32 -12.38 -8.95
N GLU A 401 7.29 -13.08 -8.46
CA GLU A 401 5.93 -12.90 -8.99
C GLU A 401 5.36 -11.52 -8.65
N ILE A 402 5.65 -10.97 -7.46
CA ILE A 402 5.22 -9.61 -7.08
C ILE A 402 5.89 -8.54 -7.96
N ILE A 403 7.18 -8.69 -8.28
CA ILE A 403 7.81 -7.77 -9.24
C ILE A 403 7.16 -7.91 -10.62
N LEU A 404 7.01 -9.15 -11.09
CA LEU A 404 6.45 -9.41 -12.42
C LEU A 404 4.99 -8.98 -12.54
N SER A 405 4.20 -9.01 -11.47
CA SER A 405 2.82 -8.54 -11.47
C SER A 405 2.74 -7.05 -11.82
N TYR A 406 3.71 -6.24 -11.38
CA TYR A 406 3.81 -4.83 -11.77
C TYR A 406 3.93 -4.68 -13.29
N PHE A 407 4.79 -5.46 -13.94
CA PHE A 407 4.98 -5.45 -15.41
C PHE A 407 3.83 -6.11 -16.19
N LYS A 408 2.97 -6.88 -15.52
CA LYS A 408 1.85 -7.63 -16.12
C LYS A 408 0.49 -7.00 -15.78
N GLN A 409 0.45 -5.78 -15.23
CA GLN A 409 -0.81 -5.11 -14.95
C GLN A 409 -1.66 -5.06 -16.22
N THR A 410 -2.96 -5.29 -16.06
CA THR A 410 -3.96 -5.25 -17.11
C THR A 410 -4.91 -4.10 -16.82
N LYS A 411 -5.69 -3.69 -17.82
CA LYS A 411 -6.72 -2.67 -17.65
C LYS A 411 -7.71 -2.99 -16.51
N ASP A 412 -7.98 -4.27 -16.27
CA ASP A 412 -8.94 -4.71 -15.25
C ASP A 412 -8.39 -4.70 -13.82
N ASN A 413 -7.06 -4.73 -13.65
CA ASN A 413 -6.43 -4.84 -12.33
C ASN A 413 -5.59 -3.63 -11.91
N GLU A 414 -5.26 -2.70 -12.84
CA GLU A 414 -4.38 -1.55 -12.56
C GLU A 414 -4.88 -0.70 -11.38
N GLU A 415 -6.20 -0.45 -11.32
CA GLU A 415 -6.79 0.38 -10.27
C GLU A 415 -6.70 -0.26 -8.88
N ASN A 416 -6.55 -1.58 -8.81
CA ASN A 416 -6.51 -2.38 -7.59
C ASN A 416 -5.11 -2.93 -7.29
N PHE A 417 -4.08 -2.48 -8.00
CA PHE A 417 -2.71 -2.92 -7.77
C PHE A 417 -2.25 -2.60 -6.33
N ASP A 418 -1.70 -3.60 -5.64
CA ASP A 418 -1.21 -3.47 -4.27
C ASP A 418 0.20 -2.87 -4.25
N TYR A 419 0.25 -1.54 -4.37
CA TYR A 419 1.50 -0.77 -4.28
C TYR A 419 2.20 -0.94 -2.92
N THR A 420 1.49 -1.27 -1.84
CA THR A 420 2.09 -1.41 -0.52
C THR A 420 2.94 -2.66 -0.45
N SER A 421 2.34 -3.82 -0.77
CA SER A 421 3.07 -5.09 -0.83
C SER A 421 4.21 -5.02 -1.84
N PHE A 422 4.01 -4.34 -2.98
CA PHE A 422 5.05 -4.14 -3.97
C PHE A 422 6.25 -3.35 -3.43
N ILE A 423 6.03 -2.18 -2.84
CA ILE A 423 7.12 -1.34 -2.29
C ILE A 423 7.86 -2.08 -1.17
N GLU A 424 7.14 -2.76 -0.27
CA GLU A 424 7.77 -3.55 0.80
C GLU A 424 8.69 -4.64 0.22
N VAL A 425 8.17 -5.42 -0.71
CA VAL A 425 8.87 -6.57 -1.29
C VAL A 425 10.12 -6.11 -2.03
N VAL A 426 10.02 -5.03 -2.82
CA VAL A 426 11.19 -4.47 -3.51
C VAL A 426 12.22 -3.95 -2.49
N GLY A 427 11.78 -3.34 -1.40
CA GLY A 427 12.66 -2.92 -0.30
C GLY A 427 13.39 -4.09 0.37
N GLN A 428 12.72 -5.22 0.58
CA GLN A 428 13.36 -6.44 1.09
C GLN A 428 14.39 -6.99 0.10
N ILE A 429 14.06 -7.02 -1.19
CA ILE A 429 14.96 -7.48 -2.26
C ILE A 429 16.22 -6.63 -2.32
N LEU A 430 16.08 -5.30 -2.19
CA LEU A 430 17.21 -4.38 -2.11
C LEU A 430 18.13 -4.72 -0.93
N LYS A 431 17.57 -4.94 0.26
CA LYS A 431 18.35 -5.31 1.44
C LYS A 431 19.11 -6.61 1.24
N THR A 432 18.42 -7.69 0.89
CA THR A 432 19.03 -9.01 0.67
C THR A 432 20.14 -8.94 -0.37
N ASN A 433 19.92 -8.23 -1.48
CA ASN A 433 20.92 -8.14 -2.55
C ASN A 433 22.09 -7.19 -2.23
N LEU A 434 22.02 -6.40 -1.16
CA LEU A 434 23.09 -5.49 -0.73
C LEU A 434 23.81 -5.94 0.55
N GLU A 435 23.31 -6.95 1.26
CA GLU A 435 23.86 -7.41 2.55
C GLU A 435 25.38 -7.70 2.51
N GLU A 436 25.85 -8.33 1.43
CA GLU A 436 27.27 -8.68 1.25
C GLU A 436 28.03 -7.72 0.31
N GLU A 437 27.40 -6.64 -0.13
CA GLU A 437 27.93 -5.76 -1.19
C GLU A 437 28.46 -4.44 -0.62
N THR A 438 29.76 -4.20 -0.77
CA THR A 438 30.42 -2.95 -0.34
C THR A 438 30.71 -1.98 -1.49
N GLY A 439 30.61 -2.45 -2.74
CA GLY A 439 30.94 -1.68 -3.94
C GLY A 439 29.76 -0.93 -4.58
N ILE A 440 28.55 -1.08 -4.05
CA ILE A 440 27.34 -0.42 -4.52
C ILE A 440 26.41 -0.13 -3.34
N THR A 441 25.64 0.95 -3.45
CA THR A 441 24.58 1.30 -2.51
C THR A 441 23.33 1.68 -3.30
N THR A 442 22.17 1.70 -2.65
CA THR A 442 20.98 2.31 -3.24
C THR A 442 21.22 3.78 -3.59
N PHE A 443 20.62 4.23 -4.68
CA PHE A 443 20.60 5.65 -5.01
C PHE A 443 19.82 6.42 -3.94
N VAL A 444 18.65 5.91 -3.56
CA VAL A 444 17.83 6.43 -2.46
C VAL A 444 18.23 5.71 -1.18
N LYS A 445 19.02 6.38 -0.33
CA LYS A 445 19.54 5.79 0.91
C LYS A 445 18.42 5.37 1.87
N GLU A 446 17.29 6.07 1.83
CA GLU A 446 16.15 5.86 2.71
C GLU A 446 15.41 4.54 2.45
N HIS A 447 15.55 3.93 1.27
CA HIS A 447 15.02 2.59 1.00
C HIS A 447 15.60 1.53 1.95
N MET A 448 16.82 1.73 2.45
CA MET A 448 17.45 0.82 3.42
C MET A 448 16.87 0.97 4.84
N ALA A 449 16.26 2.11 5.16
CA ALA A 449 15.69 2.41 6.46
C ALA A 449 14.25 1.90 6.64
N VAL A 450 13.60 1.45 5.56
CA VAL A 450 12.24 0.91 5.57
C VAL A 450 12.20 -0.31 6.50
N LYS A 451 11.64 -0.19 7.71
CA LYS A 451 11.44 -1.33 8.61
C LYS A 451 10.40 -2.28 7.99
N ASN A 452 10.40 -3.57 8.37
CA ASN A 452 9.44 -4.57 7.89
C ASN A 452 8.03 -3.98 7.91
N ALA A 453 7.47 -3.77 6.71
CA ALA A 453 6.24 -3.03 6.52
C ALA A 453 4.98 -3.86 6.88
N ASN A 454 5.16 -5.14 7.18
CA ASN A 454 4.11 -6.09 7.57
C ASN A 454 3.86 -6.23 9.09
N THR A 455 4.09 -5.19 9.88
CA THR A 455 3.62 -5.16 11.29
C THR A 455 2.34 -4.33 11.40
N TYR A 456 1.38 -4.73 12.24
CA TYR A 456 0.11 -4.00 12.48
C TYR A 456 0.29 -2.53 12.92
N GLU A 457 1.51 -2.16 13.29
CA GLU A 457 1.93 -0.80 13.64
C GLU A 457 2.36 0.04 12.42
N ASN A 458 2.40 -0.53 11.22
CA ASN A 458 2.82 0.21 10.03
C ASN A 458 1.70 1.12 9.50
N ASN A 459 1.89 2.42 9.72
CA ASN A 459 0.97 3.46 9.26
C ASN A 459 0.81 3.48 7.73
N PHE A 460 1.78 2.98 6.95
CA PHE A 460 1.71 2.98 5.48
C PHE A 460 0.59 2.07 4.95
N PHE A 461 0.55 0.80 5.36
CA PHE A 461 -0.48 -0.16 4.94
C PHE A 461 -1.89 0.26 5.38
N ASN A 462 -2.01 0.69 6.64
CA ASN A 462 -3.28 1.16 7.19
C ASN A 462 -3.80 2.37 6.41
N SER A 463 -2.92 3.32 6.06
CA SER A 463 -3.29 4.50 5.27
C SER A 463 -3.67 4.15 3.83
N HIS A 464 -2.95 3.22 3.19
CA HIS A 464 -3.29 2.71 1.86
C HIS A 464 -4.69 2.11 1.84
N MET A 465 -4.99 1.19 2.76
CA MET A 465 -6.29 0.50 2.84
C MET A 465 -7.41 1.47 3.20
N LEU A 466 -7.15 2.42 4.10
CA LEU A 466 -8.07 3.50 4.44
C LEU A 466 -8.46 4.29 3.18
N ILE A 467 -7.49 4.85 2.45
CA ILE A 467 -7.77 5.71 1.30
C ILE A 467 -8.44 4.92 0.16
N LYS A 468 -8.03 3.67 -0.10
CA LYS A 468 -8.72 2.79 -1.06
C LYS A 468 -10.18 2.52 -0.65
N GLY A 469 -10.41 2.25 0.64
CA GLY A 469 -11.75 2.05 1.19
C GLY A 469 -12.62 3.29 1.08
N ILE A 470 -12.04 4.48 1.26
CA ILE A 470 -12.73 5.76 1.08
C ILE A 470 -13.04 6.00 -0.40
N LYS A 471 -12.08 5.77 -1.32
CA LYS A 471 -12.28 5.89 -2.78
C LYS A 471 -13.51 5.10 -3.25
N ALA A 472 -13.66 3.86 -2.78
CA ALA A 472 -14.82 3.03 -3.12
C ALA A 472 -16.16 3.56 -2.56
N LYS A 473 -16.12 4.38 -1.51
CA LYS A 473 -17.29 5.00 -0.86
C LYS A 473 -17.62 6.39 -1.43
N VAL A 474 -16.72 7.07 -2.11
CA VAL A 474 -16.96 8.43 -2.65
C VAL A 474 -18.29 8.54 -3.41
N PRO A 475 -18.67 7.60 -4.31
CA PRO A 475 -19.93 7.69 -5.04
C PRO A 475 -21.20 7.62 -4.17
N THR A 476 -21.10 7.20 -2.91
CA THR A 476 -22.23 7.08 -1.99
C THR A 476 -22.35 8.28 -1.02
N LEU A 477 -21.38 9.19 -1.04
CA LEU A 477 -21.39 10.39 -0.19
C LEU A 477 -22.37 11.43 -0.73
N ASN A 478 -23.21 11.97 0.14
CA ASN A 478 -24.30 12.89 -0.24
C ASN A 478 -24.59 13.99 0.79
N THR A 479 -23.70 14.17 1.78
CA THR A 479 -23.82 15.24 2.77
C THR A 479 -22.48 15.89 3.00
N THR A 480 -22.48 17.22 3.15
CA THR A 480 -21.29 18.02 3.50
C THR A 480 -20.50 17.41 4.66
N ALA A 481 -21.20 16.99 5.72
CA ALA A 481 -20.57 16.46 6.92
C ALA A 481 -19.88 15.09 6.68
N ALA A 482 -20.46 14.23 5.83
CA ALA A 482 -19.82 12.99 5.41
C ALA A 482 -18.58 13.28 4.56
N TYR A 483 -18.63 14.25 3.63
CA TYR A 483 -17.45 14.65 2.86
C TYR A 483 -16.32 15.15 3.78
N ILE A 484 -16.61 16.08 4.69
CA ILE A 484 -15.63 16.61 5.66
C ILE A 484 -14.96 15.48 6.45
N HIS A 485 -15.74 14.52 6.95
CA HIS A 485 -15.19 13.38 7.68
C HIS A 485 -14.18 12.58 6.85
N HIS A 486 -14.53 12.26 5.60
CA HIS A 486 -13.66 11.49 4.72
C HIS A 486 -12.44 12.30 4.26
N CYS A 487 -12.58 13.61 4.05
CA CYS A 487 -11.44 14.48 3.78
C CYS A 487 -10.40 14.42 4.92
N LYS A 488 -10.85 14.54 6.18
CA LYS A 488 -9.97 14.45 7.35
C LYS A 488 -9.25 13.11 7.45
N LEU A 489 -9.96 12.01 7.17
CA LEU A 489 -9.37 10.67 7.17
C LEU A 489 -8.32 10.50 6.06
N ILE A 490 -8.57 11.05 4.87
CA ILE A 490 -7.57 11.03 3.79
C ILE A 490 -6.38 11.91 4.17
N GLU A 491 -6.58 13.11 4.73
CA GLU A 491 -5.47 13.96 5.20
C GLU A 491 -4.59 13.23 6.22
N GLN A 492 -5.21 12.56 7.20
CA GLN A 492 -4.47 11.75 8.17
C GLN A 492 -3.68 10.61 7.49
N GLY A 493 -4.32 9.89 6.56
CA GLY A 493 -3.63 8.85 5.79
C GLY A 493 -2.47 9.40 4.95
N LEU A 494 -2.63 10.58 4.34
CA LEU A 494 -1.58 11.26 3.60
C LEU A 494 -0.44 11.70 4.51
N ILE A 495 -0.73 12.21 5.71
CA ILE A 495 0.28 12.57 6.72
C ILE A 495 1.15 11.36 7.07
N ASP A 496 0.52 10.22 7.26
CA ASP A 496 1.19 8.99 7.66
C ASP A 496 2.01 8.38 6.50
N LEU A 497 1.48 8.38 5.27
CA LEU A 497 2.23 7.97 4.07
C LEU A 497 3.43 8.89 3.79
N LEU A 498 3.20 10.20 3.84
CA LEU A 498 4.25 11.18 3.59
C LEU A 498 5.29 11.20 4.69
N ARG A 499 5.00 10.72 5.91
CA ARG A 499 6.04 10.56 6.95
C ARG A 499 7.14 9.58 6.49
N GLU A 500 6.76 8.49 5.84
CA GLU A 500 7.69 7.47 5.32
C GLU A 500 8.32 7.88 3.98
N LEU A 501 7.56 8.60 3.14
CA LEU A 501 8.00 9.03 1.81
C LEU A 501 8.59 10.45 1.77
N PHE A 502 8.74 11.12 2.92
CA PHE A 502 9.15 12.52 2.99
C PHE A 502 10.55 12.78 2.44
N PHE A 503 11.37 11.73 2.36
CA PHE A 503 12.71 11.80 1.79
C PHE A 503 12.73 12.33 0.36
N ILE A 504 11.60 12.25 -0.36
CA ILE A 504 11.48 12.73 -1.73
C ILE A 504 11.84 14.21 -1.89
N LEU A 505 11.73 15.02 -0.83
CA LEU A 505 12.15 16.43 -0.85
C LEU A 505 13.67 16.64 -0.93
N GLN A 506 14.47 15.59 -0.66
CA GLN A 506 15.94 15.63 -0.80
C GLN A 506 16.40 15.38 -2.24
N TYR A 507 15.49 15.01 -3.14
CA TYR A 507 15.80 14.66 -4.52
C TYR A 507 15.11 15.65 -5.46
N LYS A 508 15.76 15.94 -6.60
CA LYS A 508 15.23 16.80 -7.64
C LYS A 508 14.86 15.97 -8.84
N MET A 509 13.63 16.17 -9.33
CA MET A 509 13.16 15.52 -10.54
C MET A 509 13.49 16.41 -11.74
N VAL A 510 14.10 15.83 -12.76
CA VAL A 510 14.60 16.53 -13.93
C VAL A 510 14.19 15.76 -15.18
N VAL A 511 13.81 16.49 -16.22
CA VAL A 511 13.57 15.95 -17.55
C VAL A 511 14.77 16.28 -18.43
N ILE A 512 15.45 15.26 -18.97
CA ILE A 512 16.57 15.45 -19.90
C ILE A 512 16.04 15.44 -21.32
N LYS A 513 16.07 16.61 -21.99
CA LYS A 513 15.61 16.75 -23.38
C LYS A 513 16.60 16.15 -24.36
N ASN A 514 17.90 16.41 -24.20
CA ASN A 514 18.96 15.88 -25.05
C ASN A 514 20.33 16.03 -24.37
N VAL A 515 21.29 15.18 -24.77
CA VAL A 515 22.69 15.32 -24.40
C VAL A 515 23.54 15.45 -25.66
N GLU A 516 24.29 16.55 -25.76
CA GLU A 516 25.17 16.82 -26.88
C GLU A 516 26.62 16.56 -26.50
N ALA A 517 27.31 15.70 -27.27
CA ALA A 517 28.73 15.43 -27.08
C ALA A 517 29.57 16.36 -27.97
N ILE A 518 30.38 17.21 -27.35
CA ILE A 518 31.30 18.11 -28.04
C ILE A 518 32.74 17.60 -27.89
N ARG A 519 33.35 17.26 -29.02
CA ARG A 519 34.77 16.90 -29.12
C ARG A 519 35.56 18.09 -29.67
N LYS A 520 36.54 18.59 -28.91
CA LYS A 520 37.49 19.60 -29.39
C LYS A 520 38.77 18.92 -29.90
N ARG A 521 39.35 19.42 -31.00
CA ARG A 521 40.49 18.80 -31.71
C ARG A 521 41.68 18.44 -30.80
N ASN A 522 41.93 19.23 -29.75
CA ASN A 522 43.09 19.11 -28.86
C ASN A 522 42.72 18.79 -27.38
N LEU A 523 41.46 18.44 -27.09
CA LEU A 523 41.07 17.96 -25.76
C LEU A 523 40.81 16.46 -25.85
N LEU A 524 41.43 15.71 -24.95
CA LEU A 524 41.24 14.25 -24.83
C LEU A 524 39.87 13.92 -24.23
N ASP A 525 39.41 14.75 -23.29
CA ASP A 525 38.12 14.55 -22.61
C ASP A 525 36.95 15.06 -23.46
N LYS A 526 35.91 14.24 -23.53
CA LYS A 526 34.64 14.61 -24.16
C LYS A 526 33.88 15.52 -23.22
N THR A 527 33.37 16.63 -23.76
CA THR A 527 32.45 17.50 -23.04
C THR A 527 31.02 17.12 -23.40
N TYR A 528 30.16 17.01 -22.40
CA TYR A 528 28.74 16.76 -22.60
C TYR A 528 27.93 17.98 -22.17
N PHE A 529 26.90 18.31 -22.95
CA PHE A 529 25.98 19.41 -22.67
C PHE A 529 24.58 18.84 -22.53
N HIS A 530 24.03 18.91 -21.32
CA HIS A 530 22.70 18.43 -20.96
C HIS A 530 21.72 19.57 -21.12
N LYS A 531 20.74 19.39 -22.01
CA LYS A 531 19.55 20.25 -22.09
C LYS A 531 18.47 19.65 -21.23
N TYR A 532 18.04 20.36 -20.19
CA TYR A 532 17.14 19.82 -19.18
C TYR A 532 16.07 20.80 -18.71
N LEU A 533 15.02 20.27 -18.11
CA LEU A 533 13.95 21.00 -17.44
C LEU A 533 13.86 20.54 -15.99
N LEU A 534 13.94 21.48 -15.05
CA LEU A 534 13.81 21.18 -13.62
C LEU A 534 12.32 21.10 -13.25
N LEU A 535 11.86 19.95 -12.77
CA LEU A 535 10.46 19.69 -12.44
C LEU A 535 10.09 20.20 -11.04
N GLU A 536 10.14 21.52 -10.88
CA GLU A 536 9.67 22.22 -9.69
C GLU A 536 8.42 23.02 -9.99
N GLN A 537 7.52 23.14 -9.00
CA GLN A 537 6.41 24.07 -9.07
C GLN A 537 6.98 25.50 -9.05
N ARG A 538 6.57 26.32 -10.03
CA ARG A 538 6.93 27.75 -10.10
C ARG A 538 5.67 28.58 -10.24
N ILE A 539 5.74 29.84 -9.82
CA ILE A 539 4.65 30.83 -9.96
C ILE A 539 4.38 31.14 -11.45
N SER A 540 5.38 30.94 -12.33
CA SER A 540 5.23 31.06 -13.78
C SER A 540 5.13 29.68 -14.43
N ASP A 541 4.11 29.47 -15.26
CA ASP A 541 3.90 28.24 -16.03
C ASP A 541 4.97 27.99 -17.12
N ARG A 542 5.87 28.96 -17.36
CA ARG A 542 6.95 28.81 -18.33
C ARG A 542 8.17 28.18 -17.68
N MET A 543 8.36 26.88 -17.91
CA MET A 543 9.59 26.19 -17.58
C MET A 543 10.67 26.53 -18.59
N GLU A 544 11.81 27.00 -18.10
CA GLU A 544 12.96 27.35 -18.93
C GLU A 544 13.83 26.11 -19.17
N VAL A 545 14.19 25.87 -20.43
CA VAL A 545 15.21 24.87 -20.77
C VAL A 545 16.55 25.39 -20.31
N LEU A 546 17.19 24.65 -19.41
CA LEU A 546 18.51 24.94 -18.87
C LEU A 546 19.56 24.09 -19.57
N GLU A 547 20.81 24.56 -19.55
CA GLU A 547 21.95 23.86 -20.10
C GLU A 547 23.01 23.66 -19.02
N LEU A 548 23.50 22.44 -18.86
CA LEU A 548 24.60 22.11 -17.96
C LEU A 548 25.72 21.46 -18.75
N GLN A 549 26.95 21.93 -18.54
CA GLN A 549 28.15 21.29 -19.05
C GLN A 549 28.68 20.28 -18.02
N SER A 550 28.92 19.04 -18.43
CA SER A 550 29.58 18.03 -17.63
C SER A 550 30.81 17.43 -18.33
N LEU A 551 31.74 16.95 -17.50
CA LEU A 551 33.03 16.37 -17.92
C LEU A 551 33.36 15.21 -16.97
N PRO A 552 33.65 13.99 -17.45
CA PRO A 552 33.40 13.38 -18.77
C PRO A 552 32.10 12.54 -18.81
N GLU A 553 31.23 12.65 -17.80
CA GLU A 553 30.07 11.77 -17.63
C GLU A 553 28.77 12.42 -18.13
N TYR A 554 27.74 11.60 -18.40
CA TYR A 554 26.47 12.08 -18.92
C TYR A 554 25.25 11.32 -18.37
N ALA A 555 24.14 12.05 -18.22
CA ALA A 555 22.82 11.48 -17.95
C ALA A 555 22.20 10.81 -19.18
N GLU A 556 21.24 9.91 -18.95
CA GLU A 556 20.39 9.36 -20.00
C GLU A 556 19.63 10.47 -20.75
N SER A 557 19.54 10.34 -22.08
CA SER A 557 18.78 11.28 -22.91
C SER A 557 17.33 10.88 -23.01
N TYR A 558 16.44 11.87 -23.16
CA TYR A 558 15.01 11.66 -23.36
C TYR A 558 14.29 10.98 -22.19
N SER A 559 14.79 11.14 -20.97
CA SER A 559 14.30 10.46 -19.78
C SER A 559 13.89 11.43 -18.67
N VAL A 560 13.10 10.89 -17.74
CA VAL A 560 12.80 11.52 -16.46
C VAL A 560 13.73 10.92 -15.42
N ILE A 561 14.50 11.75 -14.72
CA ILE A 561 15.51 11.30 -13.77
C ILE A 561 15.33 11.96 -12.40
N LEU A 562 15.79 11.29 -11.35
CA LEU A 562 16.03 11.87 -10.04
C LEU A 562 17.51 12.16 -9.85
N VAL A 563 17.85 13.35 -9.35
CA VAL A 563 19.21 13.75 -9.01
C VAL A 563 19.28 14.26 -7.57
N LYS A 564 20.41 14.03 -6.90
CA LYS A 564 20.69 14.63 -5.58
C LYS A 564 21.09 16.10 -5.70
N GLU A 565 21.74 16.46 -6.81
CA GLU A 565 22.18 17.81 -7.12
C GLU A 565 22.05 18.07 -8.63
N ILE A 566 21.51 19.22 -9.01
CA ILE A 566 21.31 19.59 -10.42
C ILE A 566 22.64 19.72 -11.15
N TYR A 567 23.73 20.11 -10.48
CA TYR A 567 25.05 20.24 -11.11
C TYR A 567 25.83 18.92 -11.27
N ARG A 568 25.28 17.80 -10.75
CA ARG A 568 25.85 16.45 -10.86
C ARG A 568 24.86 15.50 -11.55
N MET A 569 24.49 15.82 -12.78
CA MET A 569 23.49 15.04 -13.53
C MET A 569 23.92 13.63 -13.91
N PHE A 570 25.18 13.27 -13.69
CA PHE A 570 25.69 11.90 -13.86
C PHE A 570 25.42 11.01 -12.62
N GLU A 571 25.20 11.60 -11.45
CA GLU A 571 24.73 10.90 -10.24
C GLU A 571 23.19 10.95 -10.23
N TYR A 572 22.56 10.10 -11.04
CA TYR A 572 21.10 10.07 -11.22
C TYR A 572 20.51 8.67 -11.06
N LEU A 573 19.19 8.64 -10.88
CA LEU A 573 18.36 7.45 -11.01
C LEU A 573 17.35 7.69 -12.12
N SER A 574 17.32 6.83 -13.14
CA SER A 574 16.31 6.94 -14.20
C SER A 574 14.96 6.44 -13.70
N LEU A 575 13.92 7.24 -13.87
CA LEU A 575 12.53 6.82 -13.66
C LEU A 575 11.89 6.33 -14.96
N SER A 576 12.53 6.54 -16.10
CA SER A 576 12.14 5.90 -17.36
C SER A 576 12.56 4.41 -17.31
N PRO A 577 11.75 3.49 -17.86
CA PRO A 577 10.53 3.72 -18.63
C PRO A 577 9.24 3.86 -17.79
N PHE A 578 9.27 3.87 -16.45
CA PHE A 578 8.04 3.86 -15.64
C PHE A 578 7.36 5.23 -15.48
N LEU A 579 8.13 6.30 -15.61
CA LEU A 579 7.67 7.68 -15.71
C LEU A 579 8.34 8.30 -16.95
N ILE A 580 7.51 8.85 -17.83
CA ILE A 580 7.94 9.44 -19.10
C ILE A 580 7.41 10.85 -19.25
N ASP A 581 8.05 11.62 -20.12
CA ASP A 581 7.53 12.91 -20.58
C ASP A 581 7.18 12.82 -22.07
N LYS A 582 5.89 13.00 -22.40
CA LYS A 582 5.39 12.98 -23.79
C LYS A 582 6.10 14.03 -24.63
N ASN A 583 6.29 15.23 -24.11
CA ASN A 583 6.82 16.36 -24.88
C ASN A 583 8.29 16.13 -25.26
N VAL A 584 9.07 15.51 -24.39
CA VAL A 584 10.46 15.12 -24.70
C VAL A 584 10.53 14.01 -25.73
N LEU A 585 9.66 13.01 -25.64
CA LEU A 585 9.60 11.94 -26.64
C LEU A 585 9.18 12.48 -28.02
N CYS A 586 8.21 13.39 -28.04
CA CYS A 586 7.58 13.93 -29.25
C CYS A 586 8.19 15.25 -29.79
N GLU A 587 9.24 15.79 -29.18
CA GLU A 587 9.84 17.10 -29.52
C GLU A 587 8.83 18.26 -29.44
N TYR A 588 8.10 18.36 -28.34
CA TYR A 588 7.29 19.51 -27.97
C TYR A 588 7.96 20.33 -26.85
N ASP A 589 7.48 21.55 -26.68
CA ASP A 589 7.89 22.42 -25.57
C ASP A 589 7.10 22.12 -24.30
N GLY A 590 7.65 22.50 -23.15
CA GLY A 590 7.06 22.22 -21.84
C GLY A 590 7.25 20.78 -21.37
N VAL A 591 6.37 20.36 -20.45
CA VAL A 591 6.40 19.09 -19.72
C VAL A 591 4.99 18.50 -19.73
N ASP A 592 4.85 17.23 -20.06
CA ASP A 592 3.59 16.48 -19.98
C ASP A 592 3.91 15.04 -19.57
N LEU A 593 3.82 14.79 -18.26
CA LEU A 593 4.28 13.56 -17.64
C LEU A 593 3.20 12.48 -17.70
N TYR A 594 3.64 11.23 -17.83
CA TYR A 594 2.80 10.05 -17.79
C TYR A 594 3.47 8.90 -17.02
N PHE A 595 2.72 8.24 -16.13
CA PHE A 595 3.16 7.00 -15.48
C PHE A 595 2.78 5.79 -16.32
N TYR A 596 3.59 4.74 -16.24
CA TYR A 596 3.18 3.39 -16.62
C TYR A 596 1.86 3.05 -15.92
N ASN A 597 0.90 2.53 -16.69
CA ASN A 597 -0.43 2.19 -16.17
C ASN A 597 -0.69 0.69 -16.26
N TYR A 598 -0.63 0.13 -17.47
CA TYR A 598 -0.81 -1.31 -17.69
C TYR A 598 -0.15 -1.75 -18.98
N THR A 599 -0.05 -3.07 -19.16
CA THR A 599 0.33 -3.70 -20.43
C THR A 599 -0.90 -4.20 -21.18
N GLU A 600 -0.89 -3.99 -22.49
CA GLU A 600 -1.92 -4.48 -23.42
C GLU A 600 -1.20 -5.25 -24.53
N ASP A 601 -1.46 -6.55 -24.62
CA ASP A 601 -0.68 -7.49 -25.45
C ASP A 601 0.83 -7.41 -25.18
N ASN A 602 1.60 -6.94 -26.17
CA ASN A 602 3.04 -6.67 -26.08
C ASN A 602 3.34 -5.18 -25.95
N GLY A 603 2.33 -4.31 -25.87
CA GLY A 603 2.49 -2.87 -25.76
C GLY A 603 2.39 -2.35 -24.32
N ILE A 604 2.69 -1.07 -24.17
CA ILE A 604 2.71 -0.37 -22.88
C ILE A 604 1.71 0.78 -22.94
N VAL A 605 0.86 0.89 -21.93
CA VAL A 605 -0.08 2.00 -21.79
C VAL A 605 0.35 2.89 -20.63
N TYR A 606 0.43 4.18 -20.93
CA TYR A 606 0.81 5.24 -20.00
C TYR A 606 -0.38 6.15 -19.72
N LYS A 607 -0.54 6.60 -18.47
CA LYS A 607 -1.64 7.48 -18.03
C LYS A 607 -1.11 8.84 -17.59
N SER A 608 -1.77 9.90 -18.03
CA SER A 608 -1.35 11.27 -17.73
C SER A 608 -1.47 11.58 -16.24
N LEU A 609 -0.53 12.39 -15.73
CA LEU A 609 -0.58 12.89 -14.36
C LEU A 609 -1.67 13.95 -14.13
N THR A 610 -2.14 14.62 -15.17
CA THR A 610 -3.08 15.76 -15.03
C THR A 610 -4.48 15.46 -15.53
N SER A 611 -4.72 14.28 -16.10
CA SER A 611 -6.03 13.86 -16.61
C SER A 611 -6.15 12.34 -16.59
N SER A 612 -7.24 11.85 -16.00
CA SER A 612 -7.58 10.42 -15.97
C SER A 612 -7.97 9.85 -17.34
N GLU A 613 -8.37 10.71 -18.29
CA GLU A 613 -8.84 10.31 -19.62
C GLU A 613 -7.70 10.21 -20.65
N ARG A 614 -6.60 10.93 -20.44
CA ARG A 614 -5.48 10.98 -21.39
C ARG A 614 -4.56 9.77 -21.23
N LEU A 615 -4.59 8.88 -22.22
CA LEU A 615 -3.75 7.69 -22.30
C LEU A 615 -2.81 7.77 -23.50
N ILE A 616 -1.60 7.25 -23.33
CA ILE A 616 -0.64 7.02 -24.40
C ILE A 616 -0.47 5.53 -24.57
N HIS A 617 -0.74 5.02 -25.76
CA HIS A 617 -0.49 3.64 -26.13
C HIS A 617 0.82 3.57 -26.93
N VAL A 618 1.73 2.72 -26.48
CA VAL A 618 3.01 2.39 -27.12
C VAL A 618 2.89 0.94 -27.57
N LEU A 619 2.29 0.72 -28.74
CA LEU A 619 1.98 -0.62 -29.27
C LEU A 619 2.94 -1.01 -30.39
N PRO A 620 3.58 -2.20 -30.33
CA PRO A 620 4.34 -2.72 -31.46
C PRO A 620 3.41 -3.18 -32.58
N GLU A 621 3.60 -2.63 -33.78
CA GLU A 621 2.98 -3.05 -35.03
C GLU A 621 4.05 -3.65 -35.92
N THR A 622 3.88 -4.92 -36.32
CA THR A 622 4.74 -5.56 -37.32
C THR A 622 4.13 -5.42 -38.70
N SER A 623 4.89 -4.83 -39.62
CA SER A 623 4.54 -4.76 -41.05
C SER A 623 5.63 -5.44 -41.88
N GLU A 624 5.23 -6.08 -42.98
CA GLU A 624 6.16 -6.63 -43.96
C GLU A 624 6.55 -5.55 -44.97
N ILE A 625 7.85 -5.34 -45.17
CA ILE A 625 8.37 -4.39 -46.17
C ILE A 625 9.22 -5.15 -47.18
N GLU A 626 8.93 -4.91 -48.46
CA GLU A 626 9.75 -5.40 -49.56
C GLU A 626 10.95 -4.46 -49.78
N LEU A 627 12.16 -5.01 -49.63
CA LEU A 627 13.42 -4.32 -49.95
C LEU A 627 14.21 -5.19 -50.93
N GLY A 628 14.24 -4.78 -52.21
CA GLY A 628 15.04 -5.45 -53.24
C GLY A 628 14.69 -6.93 -53.46
N GLY A 629 13.40 -7.29 -53.35
CA GLY A 629 12.94 -8.67 -53.51
C GLY A 629 13.05 -9.55 -52.25
N THR A 630 13.44 -8.97 -51.11
CA THR A 630 13.43 -9.65 -49.80
C THR A 630 12.38 -9.01 -48.91
N THR A 631 11.51 -9.81 -48.31
CA THR A 631 10.54 -9.35 -47.29
C THR A 631 11.23 -9.31 -45.93
N ILE A 632 11.27 -8.14 -45.30
CA ILE A 632 11.84 -7.96 -43.96
C ILE A 632 10.71 -7.52 -43.02
N PRO A 633 10.54 -8.16 -41.85
CA PRO A 633 9.61 -7.68 -40.84
C PRO A 633 10.14 -6.39 -40.21
N LYS A 634 9.34 -5.31 -40.25
CA LYS A 634 9.62 -4.06 -39.54
C LYS A 634 8.61 -3.88 -38.41
N THR A 635 9.11 -3.86 -37.18
CA THR A 635 8.33 -3.44 -36.02
C THR A 635 8.35 -1.91 -35.92
N THR A 636 7.20 -1.27 -36.06
CA THR A 636 6.97 0.13 -35.73
C THR A 636 6.23 0.23 -34.42
N ILE A 637 6.28 1.38 -33.75
CA ILE A 637 5.39 1.66 -32.62
C ILE A 637 4.36 2.69 -33.05
N ARG A 638 3.08 2.37 -32.88
CA ARG A 638 2.01 3.34 -33.02
C ARG A 638 1.84 4.08 -31.70
N PHE A 639 2.04 5.40 -31.76
CA PHE A 639 1.68 6.35 -30.72
C PHE A 639 0.36 6.98 -31.14
N ILE A 640 -0.73 6.64 -30.47
CA ILE A 640 -2.09 6.84 -31.02
C ILE A 640 -2.51 8.33 -31.08
N GLU A 641 -1.84 9.25 -30.38
CA GLU A 641 -2.18 10.69 -30.40
C GLU A 641 -1.12 11.59 -31.05
N GLU A 642 -1.55 12.47 -31.97
CA GLU A 642 -0.85 13.70 -32.43
C GLU A 642 0.52 13.57 -33.13
N MET A 643 0.73 12.56 -33.99
CA MET A 643 1.83 12.59 -34.98
C MET A 643 1.44 13.20 -36.34
N THR A 644 0.17 13.59 -36.52
CA THR A 644 -0.37 14.08 -37.80
C THR A 644 0.36 15.30 -38.35
N ASN A 645 0.76 16.22 -37.47
CA ASN A 645 1.41 17.48 -37.84
C ASN A 645 2.95 17.40 -37.93
N LYS A 646 3.55 16.23 -37.70
CA LYS A 646 5.01 16.03 -37.72
C LYS A 646 5.49 15.62 -39.12
N THR A 647 6.66 16.11 -39.51
CA THR A 647 7.37 15.68 -40.72
C THR A 647 7.78 14.21 -40.63
N ASP A 648 8.04 13.55 -41.77
CA ASP A 648 8.46 12.14 -41.77
C ASP A 648 9.76 11.92 -40.99
N ARG A 649 10.69 12.90 -41.03
CA ARG A 649 11.93 12.86 -40.26
C ARG A 649 11.68 12.94 -38.76
N GLU A 650 10.73 13.76 -38.31
CA GLU A 650 10.33 13.82 -36.89
C GLU A 650 9.64 12.53 -36.48
N LYS A 651 8.70 12.02 -37.26
CA LYS A 651 8.03 10.75 -37.01
C LYS A 651 9.03 9.62 -36.82
N ILE A 652 10.03 9.49 -37.71
CA ILE A 652 11.08 8.47 -37.59
C ILE A 652 11.87 8.62 -36.27
N ARG A 653 12.26 9.85 -35.90
CA ARG A 653 12.98 10.08 -34.63
C ARG A 653 12.13 9.72 -33.41
N ILE A 654 10.86 10.11 -33.40
CA ILE A 654 9.91 9.80 -32.33
C ILE A 654 9.71 8.29 -32.23
N THR A 655 9.45 7.60 -33.36
CA THR A 655 9.31 6.14 -33.40
C THR A 655 10.54 5.43 -32.87
N ASN A 656 11.75 5.87 -33.22
CA ASN A 656 12.99 5.27 -32.71
C ASN A 656 13.13 5.42 -31.18
N ARG A 657 12.78 6.59 -30.63
CA ARG A 657 12.80 6.80 -29.16
C ARG A 657 11.79 5.91 -28.46
N LEU A 658 10.56 5.81 -28.99
CA LEU A 658 9.54 4.93 -28.43
C LEU A 658 9.94 3.46 -28.51
N LEU A 659 10.61 3.04 -29.60
CA LEU A 659 11.14 1.68 -29.74
C LEU A 659 12.21 1.37 -28.70
N GLN A 660 13.10 2.32 -28.42
CA GLN A 660 14.11 2.17 -27.37
C GLN A 660 13.46 2.05 -25.99
N LEU A 661 12.51 2.93 -25.67
CA LEU A 661 11.76 2.92 -24.41
C LEU A 661 10.98 1.60 -24.21
N HIS A 662 10.33 1.12 -25.26
CA HIS A 662 9.60 -0.16 -25.26
C HIS A 662 10.55 -1.35 -25.09
N ALA A 663 11.67 -1.36 -25.81
CA ALA A 663 12.67 -2.41 -25.72
C ALA A 663 13.30 -2.48 -24.32
N GLU A 664 13.53 -1.33 -23.68
CA GLU A 664 14.05 -1.27 -22.31
C GLU A 664 13.05 -1.87 -21.30
N PHE A 665 11.78 -1.51 -21.38
CA PHE A 665 10.74 -2.10 -20.53
C PHE A 665 10.67 -3.63 -20.68
N LEU A 666 10.68 -4.13 -21.93
CA LEU A 666 10.69 -5.57 -22.21
C LEU A 666 11.98 -6.25 -21.75
N TYR A 667 13.12 -5.58 -21.87
CA TYR A 667 14.40 -6.07 -21.38
C TYR A 667 14.32 -6.34 -19.87
N TYR A 668 13.89 -5.38 -19.06
CA TYR A 668 13.78 -5.61 -17.61
C TYR A 668 12.75 -6.69 -17.26
N ARG A 669 11.57 -6.68 -17.91
CA ARG A 669 10.54 -7.71 -17.71
C ARG A 669 11.08 -9.12 -18.00
N SER A 670 11.76 -9.30 -19.14
CA SER A 670 12.29 -10.60 -19.56
C SER A 670 13.47 -11.05 -18.69
N LYS A 671 14.35 -10.12 -18.30
CA LYS A 671 15.47 -10.38 -17.41
C LYS A 671 14.99 -10.85 -16.05
N ILE A 672 14.08 -10.13 -15.40
CA ILE A 672 13.50 -10.54 -14.12
C ILE A 672 12.82 -11.91 -14.24
N ALA A 673 12.06 -12.14 -15.31
CA ALA A 673 11.44 -13.43 -15.56
C ALA A 673 12.45 -14.59 -15.74
N ALA A 674 13.65 -14.31 -16.24
CA ALA A 674 14.72 -15.29 -16.43
C ALA A 674 15.57 -15.54 -15.18
N ILE A 675 15.48 -14.70 -14.13
CA ILE A 675 16.26 -14.87 -12.90
C ILE A 675 15.93 -16.23 -12.26
N PRO A 676 16.93 -17.10 -12.00
CA PRO A 676 16.72 -18.35 -11.29
C PRO A 676 16.31 -18.06 -9.86
N VAL A 677 15.30 -18.79 -9.39
CA VAL A 677 14.74 -18.57 -8.07
C VAL A 677 15.51 -19.39 -7.03
N THR A 678 15.97 -18.75 -5.96
CA THR A 678 16.56 -19.45 -4.82
C THR A 678 15.44 -20.14 -4.05
N VAL A 679 15.34 -21.47 -4.19
CA VAL A 679 14.52 -22.29 -3.30
C VAL A 679 15.33 -22.51 -2.04
N THR A 680 15.32 -21.54 -1.13
CA THR A 680 15.80 -21.83 0.22
C THR A 680 14.83 -22.83 0.83
N SER A 681 15.33 -24.04 1.15
CA SER A 681 14.66 -24.94 2.08
C SER A 681 14.74 -24.33 3.49
N SER A 682 14.08 -23.21 3.67
CA SER A 682 13.94 -22.54 4.95
C SER A 682 12.44 -22.48 5.24
N THR A 683 12.09 -23.13 6.33
CA THR A 683 10.91 -22.90 7.17
C THR A 683 10.25 -21.54 6.93
N PRO A 684 8.91 -21.47 6.86
CA PRO A 684 8.21 -20.20 6.63
C PRO A 684 8.64 -19.17 7.67
N ILE A 685 8.80 -17.94 7.19
CA ILE A 685 9.10 -16.72 7.92
C ILE A 685 8.05 -16.57 9.04
N ASN A 686 8.32 -17.15 10.22
CA ASN A 686 7.73 -16.89 11.54
C ASN A 686 8.29 -17.87 12.59
N SER A 687 9.61 -18.04 12.60
CA SER A 687 10.24 -18.70 13.73
C SER A 687 11.68 -18.24 13.82
N GLU A 688 11.95 -17.41 14.82
CA GLU A 688 13.19 -17.46 15.60
C GLU A 688 12.90 -16.82 16.97
N PRO A 689 13.68 -17.20 17.99
CA PRO A 689 13.32 -18.15 19.05
C PRO A 689 12.36 -17.65 20.15
#